data_AF-A8HUV9-F1
#
_entry.id   AF-A8HUV9-F1
#
_cell.length_a   1.000
_cell.length_b   1.000
_cell.length_c   1.000
_cell.angle_alpha   90.00
_cell.angle_beta   90.00
_cell.angle_gamma   90.00
#
_symmetry.space_group_name_H-M   'P 1'
#
loop_
_entity.id
_entity.type
_entity.pdbx_description
1 polymer ?
#
loop_
_entity_poly.entity_id
_entity_poly.type
_entity_poly.pdbx_seq_one_letter_code
_entity_poly.pdbx_strand_id
1 'polypeptide(L)'
;MHRLFGADALQQALAQHAMRWRMSGRLVFLLRVAIGVVALSAGGAALAQTAGGTTQAMKGCERLLAEGKVQEGYPCLRDVLKTIAAGSDDARTLQEYRTWAEAFLQARQPRLAAALYEDALASRAASGKPLADLGRIHFAYSYYVLSRGPDKDKAIAHARAGLDILEKTLGPGAYDTVAARDNLAVLLSDSGAIAPGLNLAESNFDIALKSLGEDEPLTWRVSNNFAEALRSIGRPEAAVPIDQVLLAKRVKHYGEGSIQALVSASNLALSYLEMGDKAQAMRYFRLQGRFGAKLADPTSEHEAQAKAWYTYTDIFFSPDPQLKPDMLEALMGLKDWRSAPDLMRVKASELAAKEYERQGKVRQGLALRQAAYEISASSFSARSPITFDALLGLARAHVRNQEPEKALATFRDLDRQLYDWTLREVGTAGNRFIAETTRVLADNFLYEFGRFALEEPSARPAFADAAGRWKALESGQRARLRQMVDTLPDDVKPLAQEVIRLLGRQQEVLSERRTAAERRDEEALVQDVQKKSGELSVRLAALKLPEPPPLDAAIAGALGPKDALVNFVLITRRQGTRSSDAAIEDQRLLAVVRRHDQPPQVLELGSFPDIVARLKVGQEGTDTAKEMYAALFGKLSGALGGAERLFIVPDAELYGIPFAALRDGEGRFLDQIYEVRLLTREDALPTAVRRDRLAPGGKAVLAGGLDFSSGKQKGPRALPATAREVAEVGKVLTSAGYGTRVLTGTAGTEDALRQAIPGASVVHLATHGFFEPPHDGLSALWRGGIVLARAGDDKPPKANDRDGYLYAEELMGWDLSAADLVVLSACETAVGDRSAVSAIRGLPTALAIAGARRSLLTLWPVADAGAANFMIAFYRHAAEPGATFSSALRQTRLDAIAGKVPQADDPEVWASFVMYEG
;
A
#
# COMPACT_ATOMS: atom_id res chain seq x y z
N MET A 1 26.51 -1.69 9.44
CA MET A 1 27.57 -2.22 10.34
C MET A 1 27.29 -1.77 11.76
N HIS A 2 27.34 -2.72 12.70
CA HIS A 2 27.36 -2.55 14.16
C HIS A 2 26.11 -1.93 14.83
N ARG A 3 25.17 -2.79 15.26
CA ARG A 3 24.89 -3.10 16.69
C ARG A 3 23.53 -3.82 16.82
N LEU A 4 23.56 -5.15 16.73
CA LEU A 4 22.56 -6.07 17.29
C LEU A 4 23.25 -6.79 18.45
N PHE A 5 23.19 -6.21 19.64
CA PHE A 5 23.77 -6.81 20.85
C PHE A 5 22.71 -6.99 21.92
N GLY A 6 21.99 -8.11 21.86
CA GLY A 6 21.25 -8.67 23.00
C GLY A 6 22.15 -9.42 24.00
N ALA A 7 23.45 -9.53 23.74
CA ALA A 7 24.44 -10.10 24.66
C ALA A 7 25.28 -9.03 25.38
N ASP A 8 25.13 -7.73 25.03
CA ASP A 8 26.06 -6.67 25.47
C ASP A 8 25.93 -6.28 26.94
N ALA A 9 24.80 -6.52 27.62
CA ALA A 9 24.67 -6.10 29.02
C ALA A 9 25.65 -6.85 29.95
N LEU A 10 25.87 -8.15 29.69
CA LEU A 10 26.88 -8.95 30.38
C LEU A 10 28.28 -8.73 29.77
N GLN A 11 28.35 -8.51 28.45
CA GLN A 11 29.60 -8.29 27.70
C GLN A 11 30.27 -6.95 28.02
N GLN A 12 29.49 -5.89 28.25
CA GLN A 12 29.97 -4.56 28.66
C GLN A 12 30.39 -4.56 30.14
N ALA A 13 29.67 -5.27 31.03
CA ALA A 13 30.10 -5.44 32.42
C ALA A 13 31.44 -6.20 32.53
N LEU A 14 31.64 -7.25 31.71
CA LEU A 14 32.89 -8.01 31.67
C LEU A 14 34.03 -7.26 30.93
N ALA A 15 33.72 -6.49 29.89
CA ALA A 15 34.71 -5.65 29.19
C ALA A 15 35.18 -4.46 30.05
N GLN A 16 34.30 -3.86 30.85
CA GLN A 16 34.65 -2.82 31.82
C GLN A 16 35.56 -3.36 32.94
N HIS A 17 35.37 -4.62 33.36
CA HIS A 17 36.25 -5.29 34.30
C HIS A 17 37.60 -5.69 33.69
N ALA A 18 37.62 -6.16 32.44
CA ALA A 18 38.84 -6.55 31.74
C ALA A 18 39.72 -5.35 31.36
N MET A 19 39.16 -4.17 31.08
CA MET A 19 39.94 -2.96 30.75
C MET A 19 40.68 -2.35 31.94
N ARG A 20 40.29 -2.66 33.19
CA ARG A 20 41.04 -2.24 34.38
C ARG A 20 42.41 -2.94 34.51
N TRP A 21 42.66 -3.99 33.72
CA TRP A 21 43.93 -4.71 33.68
C TRP A 21 44.39 -4.81 32.22
N ARG A 22 45.55 -4.24 31.86
CA ARG A 22 46.13 -4.29 30.50
C ARG A 22 46.41 -5.74 30.05
N MET A 23 45.38 -6.48 29.64
CA MET A 23 45.48 -7.87 29.20
C MET A 23 45.56 -7.93 27.67
N SER A 24 46.44 -8.78 27.14
CA SER A 24 46.63 -8.96 25.69
C SER A 24 45.41 -9.61 25.03
N GLY A 25 45.17 -9.36 23.73
CA GLY A 25 44.01 -9.91 23.01
C GLY A 25 43.92 -11.45 23.02
N ARG A 26 45.07 -12.12 23.20
CA ARG A 26 45.16 -13.58 23.35
C ARG A 26 44.64 -14.05 24.72
N LEU A 27 44.84 -13.26 25.77
CA LEU A 27 44.36 -13.54 27.12
C LEU A 27 42.85 -13.29 27.25
N VAL A 28 42.32 -12.24 26.60
CA VAL A 28 40.87 -11.96 26.52
C VAL A 28 40.14 -13.05 25.72
N PHE A 29 40.76 -13.56 24.65
CA PHE A 29 40.27 -14.72 23.90
C PHE A 29 40.21 -15.98 24.77
N LEU A 30 41.31 -16.32 25.45
CA LEU A 30 41.37 -17.46 26.37
C LEU A 30 40.35 -17.33 27.51
N LEU A 31 40.17 -16.12 28.08
CA LEU A 31 39.15 -15.87 29.11
C LEU A 31 37.73 -16.07 28.58
N ARG A 32 37.41 -15.64 27.35
CA ARG A 32 36.07 -15.79 26.78
C ARG A 32 35.73 -17.25 26.48
N VAL A 33 36.70 -18.00 25.94
CA VAL A 33 36.53 -19.43 25.70
C VAL A 33 36.47 -20.20 27.03
N ALA A 34 37.34 -19.88 27.99
CA ALA A 34 37.33 -20.50 29.31
C ALA A 34 36.07 -20.16 30.12
N ILE A 35 35.55 -18.93 30.07
CA ILE A 35 34.27 -18.57 30.71
C ILE A 35 33.11 -19.33 30.07
N GLY A 36 33.09 -19.47 28.74
CA GLY A 36 32.10 -20.29 28.03
C GLY A 36 32.15 -21.75 28.47
N VAL A 37 33.35 -22.35 28.50
CA VAL A 37 33.58 -23.76 28.92
C VAL A 37 33.29 -23.97 30.42
N VAL A 38 33.57 -22.99 31.28
CA VAL A 38 33.29 -23.07 32.72
C VAL A 38 31.79 -22.94 32.99
N ALA A 39 31.06 -22.07 32.27
CA ALA A 39 29.60 -21.98 32.36
C ALA A 39 28.91 -23.29 31.89
N LEU A 40 29.46 -23.95 30.87
CA LEU A 40 29.03 -25.26 30.37
C LEU A 40 29.19 -26.38 31.42
N SER A 41 30.29 -26.37 32.18
CA SER A 41 30.57 -27.38 33.21
C SER A 41 29.58 -27.39 34.39
N ALA A 42 28.85 -26.28 34.62
CA ALA A 42 27.82 -26.17 35.64
C ALA A 42 26.45 -26.72 35.19
N GLY A 43 26.21 -26.85 33.88
CA GLY A 43 24.96 -27.39 33.31
C GLY A 43 25.05 -28.86 32.84
N GLY A 44 26.26 -29.37 32.59
CA GLY A 44 26.50 -30.71 32.00
C GLY A 44 26.27 -31.92 32.92
N ALA A 45 25.64 -31.76 34.10
CA ALA A 45 25.43 -32.87 35.04
C ALA A 45 24.23 -33.78 34.70
N ALA A 46 23.44 -33.50 33.65
CA ALA A 46 22.14 -34.16 33.42
C ALA A 46 21.98 -34.87 32.06
N LEU A 47 23.09 -35.33 31.45
CA LEU A 47 23.10 -36.36 30.38
C LEU A 47 23.88 -37.60 30.85
N ALA A 48 23.61 -38.04 32.07
CA ALA A 48 24.22 -39.23 32.63
C ALA A 48 23.22 -40.39 32.59
N GLN A 49 23.04 -41.01 31.42
CA GLN A 49 22.63 -42.42 31.33
C GLN A 49 22.64 -43.05 29.92
N THR A 50 23.56 -42.69 29.02
CA THR A 50 23.98 -43.59 27.93
C THR A 50 25.41 -43.23 27.47
N ALA A 51 26.31 -44.21 27.54
CA ALA A 51 27.71 -44.21 27.05
C ALA A 51 28.73 -43.30 27.79
N GLY A 52 29.43 -43.84 28.80
CA GLY A 52 30.53 -43.14 29.49
C GLY A 52 31.73 -42.72 28.61
N GLY A 53 31.83 -43.22 27.37
CA GLY A 53 32.90 -42.86 26.43
C GLY A 53 32.76 -41.47 25.81
N THR A 54 31.54 -41.01 25.53
CA THR A 54 31.30 -39.68 24.93
C THR A 54 31.51 -38.55 25.93
N THR A 55 31.22 -38.78 27.22
CA THR A 55 31.49 -37.82 28.31
C THR A 55 32.98 -37.57 28.51
N GLN A 56 33.81 -38.62 28.44
CA GLN A 56 35.26 -38.49 28.56
C GLN A 56 35.87 -37.80 27.33
N ALA A 57 35.36 -38.12 26.14
CA ALA A 57 35.76 -37.45 24.90
C ALA A 57 35.41 -35.95 24.92
N MET A 58 34.18 -35.59 25.34
CA MET A 58 33.74 -34.19 25.46
C MET A 58 34.65 -33.38 26.38
N LYS A 59 34.96 -33.91 27.57
CA LYS A 59 35.89 -33.27 28.53
C LYS A 59 37.29 -33.09 27.95
N GLY A 60 37.74 -34.01 27.10
CA GLY A 60 39.00 -33.90 26.36
C GLY A 60 38.98 -32.72 25.38
N CYS A 61 37.91 -32.60 24.59
CA CYS A 61 37.73 -31.50 23.65
C CYS A 61 37.60 -30.14 24.38
N GLU A 62 36.84 -30.07 25.47
CA GLU A 62 36.70 -28.89 26.33
C GLU A 62 38.05 -28.39 26.85
N ARG A 63 38.92 -29.30 27.31
CA ARG A 63 40.27 -28.96 27.77
C ARG A 63 41.10 -28.32 26.66
N LEU A 64 41.08 -28.90 25.46
CA LEU A 64 41.79 -28.34 24.30
C LEU A 64 41.28 -26.93 23.97
N LEU A 65 39.97 -26.71 24.03
CA LEU A 65 39.37 -25.39 23.81
C LEU A 65 39.74 -24.39 24.91
N ALA A 66 39.72 -24.80 26.18
CA ALA A 66 40.13 -23.97 27.32
C ALA A 66 41.62 -23.59 27.26
N GLU A 67 42.48 -24.46 26.73
CA GLU A 67 43.90 -24.19 26.45
C GLU A 67 44.13 -23.32 25.21
N GLY A 68 43.06 -22.95 24.48
CA GLY A 68 43.12 -22.14 23.26
C GLY A 68 43.51 -22.91 22.00
N LYS A 69 43.61 -24.24 22.04
CA LYS A 69 43.92 -25.12 20.90
C LYS A 69 42.68 -25.35 20.03
N VAL A 70 42.11 -24.28 19.49
CA VAL A 70 40.84 -24.35 18.74
C VAL A 70 40.92 -25.25 17.50
N GLN A 71 42.08 -25.33 16.84
CA GLN A 71 42.26 -26.17 15.65
C GLN A 71 42.17 -27.68 15.94
N GLU A 72 42.42 -28.09 17.18
CA GLU A 72 42.32 -29.49 17.63
C GLU A 72 41.02 -29.73 18.40
N GLY A 73 40.65 -28.78 19.27
CA GLY A 73 39.48 -28.88 20.13
C GLY A 73 38.15 -28.77 19.38
N TYR A 74 38.05 -27.95 18.33
CA TYR A 74 36.80 -27.79 17.57
C TYR A 74 36.43 -29.04 16.74
N PRO A 75 37.34 -29.64 15.94
CA PRO A 75 37.04 -30.89 15.24
C PRO A 75 36.66 -32.01 16.21
N CYS A 76 37.42 -32.16 17.31
CA CYS A 76 37.11 -33.10 18.40
C CYS A 76 35.67 -32.91 18.92
N LEU A 77 35.32 -31.67 19.29
CA LEU A 77 33.99 -31.34 19.79
C LEU A 77 32.90 -31.67 18.77
N ARG A 78 33.09 -31.25 17.52
CA ARG A 78 32.13 -31.43 16.44
C ARG A 78 31.87 -32.92 16.16
N ASP A 79 32.91 -33.76 16.17
CA ASP A 79 32.79 -35.21 15.98
C ASP A 79 32.06 -35.89 17.15
N VAL A 80 32.33 -35.45 18.39
CA VAL A 80 31.61 -35.94 19.57
C VAL A 80 30.13 -35.57 19.49
N LEU A 81 29.80 -34.32 19.14
CA LEU A 81 28.41 -33.88 18.96
C LEU A 81 27.70 -34.66 17.85
N LYS A 82 28.36 -34.95 16.73
CA LYS A 82 27.81 -35.80 15.65
C LYS A 82 27.56 -37.22 16.10
N THR A 83 28.46 -37.78 16.92
CA THR A 83 28.32 -39.13 17.47
C THR A 83 27.11 -39.19 18.42
N ILE A 84 26.94 -38.20 19.28
CA ILE A 84 25.76 -38.07 20.15
C ILE A 84 24.48 -37.99 19.29
N ALA A 85 24.50 -37.14 18.27
CA ALA A 85 23.35 -36.90 17.39
C ALA A 85 22.97 -38.08 16.49
N ALA A 86 23.91 -38.97 16.17
CA ALA A 86 23.64 -40.19 15.41
C ALA A 86 22.93 -41.25 16.27
N GLY A 87 23.18 -41.24 17.59
CA GLY A 87 22.64 -42.20 18.54
C GLY A 87 21.39 -41.74 19.30
N SER A 88 20.94 -40.49 19.15
CA SER A 88 19.84 -39.90 19.91
C SER A 88 19.00 -38.93 19.09
N ASP A 89 17.69 -38.95 19.30
CA ASP A 89 16.70 -37.99 18.81
C ASP A 89 16.19 -37.04 19.91
N ASP A 90 16.88 -37.01 21.06
CA ASP A 90 16.50 -36.23 22.24
C ASP A 90 16.70 -34.72 22.02
N ALA A 91 15.77 -33.92 22.55
CA ALA A 91 15.83 -32.47 22.58
C ALA A 91 17.13 -31.92 23.19
N ARG A 92 17.72 -32.65 24.14
CA ARG A 92 19.02 -32.31 24.75
C ARG A 92 20.15 -32.25 23.73
N THR A 93 20.09 -33.03 22.65
CA THR A 93 21.08 -32.99 21.55
C THR A 93 21.13 -31.61 20.90
N LEU A 94 19.97 -31.02 20.60
CA LEU A 94 19.89 -29.69 20.01
C LEU A 94 20.35 -28.60 20.98
N GLN A 95 20.04 -28.75 22.26
CA GLN A 95 20.52 -27.83 23.30
C GLN A 95 22.05 -27.81 23.38
N GLU A 96 22.71 -28.97 23.28
CA GLU A 96 24.18 -29.06 23.29
C GLU A 96 24.81 -28.35 22.07
N TYR A 97 24.30 -28.60 20.85
CA TYR A 97 24.74 -27.88 19.66
C TYR A 97 24.56 -26.37 19.80
N ARG A 98 23.41 -25.92 20.30
CA ARG A 98 23.12 -24.49 20.50
C ARG A 98 24.10 -23.87 21.49
N THR A 99 24.32 -24.51 22.63
CA THR A 99 25.18 -23.95 23.68
C THR A 99 26.62 -23.78 23.19
N TRP A 100 27.15 -24.77 22.48
CA TRP A 100 28.47 -24.67 21.86
C TRP A 100 28.54 -23.63 20.75
N ALA A 101 27.52 -23.55 19.90
CA ALA A 101 27.46 -22.52 18.86
C ALA A 101 27.40 -21.10 19.46
N GLU A 102 26.62 -20.89 20.53
CA GLU A 102 26.58 -19.63 21.28
C GLU A 102 27.95 -19.28 21.87
N ALA A 103 28.67 -20.26 22.44
CA ALA A 103 30.03 -20.05 22.93
C ALA A 103 30.99 -19.60 21.82
N PHE A 104 30.92 -20.20 20.62
CA PHE A 104 31.73 -19.76 19.49
C PHE A 104 31.33 -18.37 18.96
N LEU A 105 30.04 -18.00 19.02
CA LEU A 105 29.60 -16.64 18.70
C LEU A 105 30.18 -15.62 19.70
N GLN A 106 30.14 -15.91 21.00
CA GLN A 106 30.74 -15.07 22.04
C GLN A 106 32.27 -14.93 21.86
N ALA A 107 32.93 -15.97 21.37
CA ALA A 107 34.34 -15.97 21.01
C ALA A 107 34.66 -15.28 19.67
N ARG A 108 33.67 -14.67 18.99
CA ARG A 108 33.79 -14.06 17.65
C ARG A 108 34.24 -15.05 16.57
N GLN A 109 33.83 -16.31 16.68
CA GLN A 109 34.08 -17.40 15.72
C GLN A 109 32.78 -17.84 15.01
N PRO A 110 32.10 -16.95 14.27
CA PRO A 110 30.76 -17.23 13.75
C PRO A 110 30.76 -18.37 12.71
N ARG A 111 31.86 -18.58 11.98
CA ARG A 111 31.97 -19.70 11.02
C ARG A 111 31.91 -21.07 11.69
N LEU A 112 32.50 -21.18 12.88
CA LEU A 112 32.47 -22.42 13.67
C LEU A 112 31.06 -22.66 14.24
N ALA A 113 30.43 -21.62 14.79
CA ALA A 113 29.05 -21.69 15.25
C ALA A 113 28.08 -22.12 14.14
N ALA A 114 28.23 -21.59 12.93
CA ALA A 114 27.40 -21.92 11.78
C ALA A 114 27.44 -23.39 11.39
N ALA A 115 28.63 -23.97 11.35
CA ALA A 115 28.79 -25.38 11.02
C ALA A 115 28.15 -26.28 12.09
N LEU A 116 28.13 -25.86 13.35
CA LEU A 116 27.39 -26.56 14.41
C LEU A 116 25.87 -26.43 14.22
N TYR A 117 25.35 -25.28 13.80
CA TYR A 117 23.93 -25.13 13.46
C TYR A 117 23.54 -26.02 12.28
N GLU A 118 24.36 -26.08 11.23
CA GLU A 118 24.12 -26.97 10.08
C GLU A 118 24.08 -28.44 10.49
N ASP A 119 25.03 -28.89 11.32
CA ASP A 119 25.04 -30.25 11.83
C ASP A 119 23.80 -30.55 12.70
N ALA A 120 23.39 -29.60 13.54
CA ALA A 120 22.20 -29.74 14.36
C ALA A 120 20.92 -29.88 13.51
N LEU A 121 20.78 -29.05 12.46
CA LEU A 121 19.65 -29.10 11.53
C LEU A 121 19.63 -30.38 10.68
N ALA A 122 20.79 -31.00 10.44
CA ALA A 122 20.90 -32.27 9.73
C ALA A 122 20.74 -33.51 10.65
N SER A 123 20.66 -33.31 11.97
CA SER A 123 20.55 -34.40 12.94
C SER A 123 19.17 -35.04 12.96
N ARG A 124 19.07 -36.29 13.43
CA ARG A 124 17.78 -36.96 13.63
C ARG A 124 16.88 -36.22 14.62
N ALA A 125 17.46 -35.55 15.60
CA ALA A 125 16.74 -34.74 16.59
C ALA A 125 16.00 -33.55 15.94
N ALA A 126 16.46 -33.05 14.79
CA ALA A 126 15.76 -31.99 14.04
C ALA A 126 14.54 -32.50 13.24
N SER A 127 14.47 -33.81 12.95
CA SER A 127 13.36 -34.44 12.21
C SER A 127 12.17 -34.87 13.09
N GLY A 128 12.26 -34.61 14.40
CA GLY A 128 11.26 -35.01 15.41
C GLY A 128 10.13 -33.99 15.62
N LYS A 129 9.53 -33.98 16.82
CA LYS A 129 8.51 -32.98 17.21
C LYS A 129 9.11 -31.57 17.21
N PRO A 130 8.30 -30.50 17.00
CA PRO A 130 8.79 -29.13 17.13
C PRO A 130 9.31 -28.90 18.56
N LEU A 131 10.58 -28.53 18.66
CA LEU A 131 11.28 -28.25 19.92
C LEU A 131 11.73 -26.79 19.93
N ALA A 132 11.58 -26.11 21.07
CA ALA A 132 11.99 -24.71 21.21
C ALA A 132 13.46 -24.49 20.83
N ASP A 133 14.36 -25.42 21.17
CA ASP A 133 15.78 -25.32 20.79
C ASP A 133 16.03 -25.47 19.29
N LEU A 134 15.21 -26.25 18.56
CA LEU A 134 15.25 -26.27 17.10
C LEU A 134 14.89 -24.89 16.53
N GLY A 135 13.84 -24.27 17.08
CA GLY A 135 13.43 -22.91 16.73
C GLY A 135 14.54 -21.88 16.99
N ARG A 136 15.20 -21.96 18.16
CA ARG A 136 16.34 -21.10 18.51
C ARG A 136 17.55 -21.30 17.60
N ILE A 137 17.83 -22.53 17.18
CA ILE A 137 18.92 -22.83 16.22
C ILE A 137 18.63 -22.20 14.86
N HIS A 138 17.42 -22.41 14.32
CA HIS A 138 16.98 -21.75 13.08
C HIS A 138 17.10 -20.23 13.18
N PHE A 139 16.62 -19.65 14.28
CA PHE A 139 16.74 -18.22 14.57
C PHE A 139 18.20 -17.74 14.59
N ALA A 140 19.08 -18.39 15.36
CA ALA A 140 20.49 -17.99 15.47
C ALA A 140 21.26 -18.18 14.15
N TYR A 141 20.95 -19.23 13.39
CA TYR A 141 21.58 -19.50 12.11
C TYR A 141 21.15 -18.48 11.04
N SER A 142 19.89 -18.02 11.04
CA SER A 142 19.42 -16.97 10.12
C SER A 142 20.27 -15.70 10.21
N TYR A 143 20.63 -15.28 11.43
CA TYR A 143 21.49 -14.13 11.69
C TYR A 143 22.92 -14.35 11.18
N TYR A 144 23.46 -15.55 11.36
CA TYR A 144 24.78 -15.91 10.82
C TYR A 144 24.81 -15.79 9.29
N VAL A 145 23.82 -16.38 8.60
CA VAL A 145 23.73 -16.38 7.13
C VAL A 145 23.73 -14.95 6.59
N LEU A 146 22.94 -14.07 7.22
CA LEU A 146 22.90 -12.64 6.87
C LEU A 146 24.26 -11.95 7.04
N SER A 147 24.98 -12.24 8.13
CA SER A 147 26.25 -11.56 8.47
C SER A 147 27.43 -11.89 7.54
N ARG A 148 27.31 -12.93 6.70
CA ARG A 148 28.43 -13.52 5.94
C ARG A 148 28.23 -13.60 4.43
N GLY A 149 27.04 -13.34 3.89
CA GLY A 149 26.81 -13.45 2.45
C GLY A 149 25.56 -12.77 1.93
N PRO A 150 25.35 -12.77 0.59
CA PRO A 150 24.21 -12.16 -0.07
C PRO A 150 22.92 -13.01 -0.03
N ASP A 151 22.95 -14.23 0.53
CA ASP A 151 21.82 -15.17 0.52
C ASP A 151 20.75 -14.81 1.57
N LYS A 152 20.07 -13.70 1.32
CA LYS A 152 18.95 -13.19 2.13
C LYS A 152 17.79 -14.18 2.17
N ASP A 153 17.58 -14.94 1.09
CA ASP A 153 16.48 -15.91 0.99
C ASP A 153 16.67 -17.07 1.97
N LYS A 154 17.89 -17.62 2.06
CA LYS A 154 18.22 -18.64 3.06
C LYS A 154 18.06 -18.09 4.48
N ALA A 155 18.48 -16.85 4.75
CA ALA A 155 18.28 -16.23 6.05
C ALA A 155 16.79 -16.10 6.41
N ILE A 156 15.96 -15.62 5.48
CA ILE A 156 14.49 -15.50 5.66
C ILE A 156 13.86 -16.88 5.88
N ALA A 157 14.28 -17.90 5.13
CA ALA A 157 13.77 -19.26 5.29
C ALA A 157 14.04 -19.81 6.70
N HIS A 158 15.27 -19.66 7.22
CA HIS A 158 15.58 -20.06 8.59
C HIS A 158 14.84 -19.21 9.63
N ALA A 159 14.71 -17.91 9.43
CA ALA A 159 13.98 -17.04 10.36
C ALA A 159 12.49 -17.42 10.42
N ARG A 160 11.84 -17.70 9.29
CA ARG A 160 10.44 -18.17 9.22
C ARG A 160 10.26 -19.53 9.89
N ALA A 161 11.12 -20.50 9.59
CA ALA A 161 11.07 -21.82 10.22
C ALA A 161 11.26 -21.74 11.73
N GLY A 162 12.22 -20.93 12.19
CA GLY A 162 12.47 -20.70 13.61
C GLY A 162 11.26 -20.07 14.31
N LEU A 163 10.65 -19.06 13.68
CA LEU A 163 9.47 -18.39 14.21
C LEU A 163 8.28 -19.35 14.34
N ASP A 164 7.95 -20.11 13.29
CA ASP A 164 6.83 -21.06 13.31
C ASP A 164 6.97 -22.10 14.43
N ILE A 165 8.19 -22.61 14.65
CA ILE A 165 8.48 -23.55 15.74
C ILE A 165 8.32 -22.86 17.11
N LEU A 166 8.88 -21.65 17.29
CA LEU A 166 8.82 -20.93 18.57
C LEU A 166 7.40 -20.51 18.93
N GLU A 167 6.60 -20.08 17.96
CA GLU A 167 5.19 -19.75 18.18
C GLU A 167 4.38 -20.97 18.63
N LYS A 168 4.57 -22.12 17.97
CA LYS A 168 3.89 -23.37 18.33
C LYS A 168 4.31 -23.91 19.70
N THR A 169 5.56 -23.70 20.09
CA THR A 169 6.13 -24.30 21.30
C THR A 169 6.07 -23.41 22.53
N LEU A 170 6.26 -22.09 22.37
CA LEU A 170 6.36 -21.12 23.46
C LEU A 170 5.22 -20.08 23.45
N GLY A 171 4.49 -19.96 22.34
CA GLY A 171 3.48 -18.93 22.14
C GLY A 171 4.06 -17.59 21.65
N PRO A 172 3.21 -16.68 21.13
CA PRO A 172 3.63 -15.44 20.47
C PRO A 172 4.28 -14.42 21.41
N GLY A 173 3.91 -14.40 22.70
CA GLY A 173 4.39 -13.43 23.70
C GLY A 173 5.68 -13.84 24.42
N ALA A 174 6.22 -15.03 24.16
CA ALA A 174 7.47 -15.47 24.79
C ALA A 174 8.66 -14.67 24.28
N TYR A 175 9.66 -14.44 25.14
CA TYR A 175 10.85 -13.63 24.85
C TYR A 175 11.55 -14.06 23.54
N ASP A 176 11.78 -15.36 23.37
CA ASP A 176 12.45 -15.89 22.17
C ASP A 176 11.60 -15.70 20.91
N THR A 177 10.27 -15.84 21.03
CA THR A 177 9.34 -15.62 19.93
C THR A 177 9.32 -14.15 19.51
N VAL A 178 9.25 -13.23 20.47
CA VAL A 178 9.32 -11.78 20.21
C VAL A 178 10.65 -11.42 19.53
N ALA A 179 11.76 -12.01 19.97
CA ALA A 179 13.07 -11.80 19.34
C ALA A 179 13.13 -12.37 17.91
N ALA A 180 12.51 -13.54 17.66
CA ALA A 180 12.42 -14.15 16.34
C ALA A 180 11.58 -13.33 15.36
N ARG A 181 10.43 -12.81 15.81
CA ARG A 181 9.56 -11.92 15.03
C ARG A 181 10.31 -10.64 14.62
N ASP A 182 11.01 -10.02 15.56
CA ASP A 182 11.81 -8.80 15.35
C ASP A 182 12.88 -9.00 14.25
N ASN A 183 13.65 -10.08 14.32
CA ASN A 183 14.66 -10.36 13.32
C ASN A 183 14.07 -10.66 11.94
N LEU A 184 12.96 -11.42 11.88
CA LEU A 184 12.28 -11.68 10.61
C LEU A 184 11.73 -10.37 10.01
N ALA A 185 11.20 -9.46 10.83
CA ALA A 185 10.70 -8.17 10.38
C ALA A 185 11.81 -7.31 9.73
N VAL A 186 12.98 -7.25 10.38
CA VAL A 186 14.16 -6.57 9.84
C VAL A 186 14.64 -7.23 8.54
N LEU A 187 14.76 -8.56 8.51
CA LEU A 187 15.18 -9.31 7.32
C LEU A 187 14.26 -9.08 6.11
N LEU A 188 12.95 -9.05 6.33
CA LEU A 188 11.96 -8.77 5.29
C LEU A 188 12.10 -7.33 4.77
N SER A 189 12.25 -6.36 5.68
CA SER A 189 12.42 -4.95 5.30
C SER A 189 13.71 -4.75 4.49
N ASP A 190 14.82 -5.31 4.93
CA ASP A 190 16.14 -5.22 4.28
C ASP A 190 16.21 -5.97 2.94
N SER A 191 15.33 -6.94 2.69
CA SER A 191 15.23 -7.64 1.40
C SER A 191 14.33 -6.91 0.40
N GLY A 192 13.61 -5.86 0.83
CA GLY A 192 12.66 -5.09 0.03
C GLY A 192 11.21 -5.56 0.15
N ALA A 193 10.93 -6.58 0.99
CA ALA A 193 9.58 -6.97 1.40
C ALA A 193 9.14 -6.13 2.60
N ILE A 194 8.99 -4.83 2.36
CA ILE A 194 8.86 -3.79 3.38
C ILE A 194 7.50 -3.87 4.10
N ALA A 195 6.38 -4.05 3.38
CA ALA A 195 5.06 -4.16 4.00
C ALA A 195 4.93 -5.38 4.92
N PRO A 196 5.31 -6.62 4.51
CA PRO A 196 5.36 -7.76 5.42
C PRO A 196 6.25 -7.51 6.65
N GLY A 197 7.41 -6.88 6.45
CA GLY A 197 8.33 -6.52 7.53
C GLY A 197 7.69 -5.53 8.51
N LEU A 198 7.04 -4.49 8.01
CA LEU A 198 6.40 -3.46 8.82
C LEU A 198 5.20 -4.00 9.60
N ASN A 199 4.33 -4.80 8.96
CA ASN A 199 3.20 -5.47 9.63
C ASN A 199 3.67 -6.37 10.78
N LEU A 200 4.74 -7.13 10.55
CA LEU A 200 5.33 -7.99 11.58
C LEU A 200 5.95 -7.16 12.71
N ALA A 201 6.65 -6.06 12.40
CA ALA A 201 7.25 -5.16 13.38
C ALA A 201 6.19 -4.49 14.26
N GLU A 202 5.11 -3.97 13.66
CA GLU A 202 3.98 -3.34 14.36
C GLU A 202 3.30 -4.34 15.31
N SER A 203 2.92 -5.51 14.79
CA SER A 203 2.31 -6.57 15.61
C SER A 203 3.24 -7.02 16.75
N ASN A 204 4.54 -7.13 16.49
CA ASN A 204 5.50 -7.56 17.50
C ASN A 204 5.74 -6.48 18.57
N PHE A 205 5.67 -5.21 18.20
CA PHE A 205 5.72 -4.08 19.13
C PHE A 205 4.55 -4.15 20.13
N ASP A 206 3.32 -4.35 19.64
CA ASP A 206 2.14 -4.52 20.51
C ASP A 206 2.25 -5.75 21.42
N ILE A 207 2.70 -6.88 20.87
CA ILE A 207 2.89 -8.12 21.62
C ILE A 207 3.94 -7.95 22.72
N ALA A 208 5.07 -7.29 22.42
CA ALA A 208 6.14 -7.05 23.38
C ALA A 208 5.67 -6.16 24.53
N LEU A 209 4.98 -5.05 24.23
CA LEU A 209 4.40 -4.16 25.25
C LEU A 209 3.44 -4.91 26.16
N LYS A 210 2.57 -5.76 25.59
CA LYS A 210 1.55 -6.51 26.34
C LYS A 210 2.15 -7.66 27.16
N SER A 211 3.13 -8.38 26.63
CA SER A 211 3.58 -9.67 27.19
C SER A 211 4.84 -9.55 28.03
N LEU A 212 5.78 -8.70 27.62
CA LEU A 212 7.06 -8.50 28.30
C LEU A 212 7.05 -7.24 29.19
N GLY A 213 6.16 -6.30 28.89
CA GLY A 213 6.09 -5.01 29.56
C GLY A 213 6.99 -3.96 28.92
N GLU A 214 6.72 -2.70 29.28
CA GLU A 214 7.34 -1.54 28.64
C GLU A 214 8.78 -1.23 29.11
N ASP A 215 9.24 -1.86 30.19
CA ASP A 215 10.56 -1.64 30.79
C ASP A 215 11.56 -2.77 30.48
N GLU A 216 11.15 -3.75 29.68
CA GLU A 216 12.01 -4.82 29.21
C GLU A 216 12.92 -4.36 28.05
N PRO A 217 14.26 -4.56 28.14
CA PRO A 217 15.19 -4.23 27.06
C PRO A 217 14.86 -4.81 25.68
N LEU A 218 14.26 -6.00 25.61
CA LEU A 218 13.80 -6.55 24.34
C LEU A 218 12.66 -5.71 23.75
N THR A 219 11.70 -5.27 24.55
CA THR A 219 10.62 -4.36 24.11
C THR A 219 11.19 -3.07 23.54
N TRP A 220 12.24 -2.51 24.15
CA TRP A 220 12.95 -1.33 23.65
C TRP A 220 13.66 -1.56 22.32
N ARG A 221 14.15 -2.78 22.07
CA ARG A 221 14.76 -3.13 20.78
C ARG A 221 13.70 -3.22 19.69
N VAL A 222 12.60 -3.92 19.96
CA VAL A 222 11.46 -4.04 19.03
C VAL A 222 10.88 -2.66 18.70
N SER A 223 10.72 -1.80 19.71
CA SER A 223 10.25 -0.42 19.53
C SER A 223 11.14 0.39 18.58
N ASN A 224 12.47 0.29 18.76
CA ASN A 224 13.45 0.96 17.90
C ASN A 224 13.37 0.48 16.45
N ASN A 225 13.25 -0.83 16.25
CA ASN A 225 13.22 -1.43 14.91
C ASN A 225 11.92 -1.13 14.18
N PHE A 226 10.79 -1.10 14.90
CA PHE A 226 9.53 -0.62 14.34
C PHE A 226 9.61 0.86 13.95
N ALA A 227 10.16 1.72 14.82
CA ALA A 227 10.39 3.12 14.51
C ALA A 227 11.35 3.31 13.29
N GLU A 228 12.36 2.45 13.15
CA GLU A 228 13.26 2.45 11.99
C GLU A 228 12.55 2.03 10.71
N ALA A 229 11.71 1.00 10.77
CA ALA A 229 10.90 0.57 9.64
C ALA A 229 9.94 1.69 9.17
N LEU A 230 9.37 2.47 10.09
CA LEU A 230 8.57 3.66 9.77
C LEU A 230 9.43 4.76 9.11
N ARG A 231 10.62 5.07 9.63
CA ARG A 231 11.52 6.06 9.01
C ARG A 231 11.98 5.65 7.62
N SER A 232 12.30 4.38 7.40
CA SER A 232 12.81 3.90 6.11
C SER A 232 11.79 4.09 4.96
N ILE A 233 10.50 4.15 5.31
CA ILE A 233 9.41 4.44 4.37
C ILE A 233 9.01 5.93 4.36
N GLY A 234 9.78 6.79 5.02
CA GLY A 234 9.55 8.24 5.07
C GLY A 234 8.43 8.67 6.00
N ARG A 235 8.19 7.93 7.08
CA ARG A 235 7.19 8.24 8.12
C ARG A 235 7.82 8.61 9.47
N PRO A 236 8.71 9.63 9.51
CA PRO A 236 9.41 10.02 10.73
C PRO A 236 8.47 10.52 11.82
N GLU A 237 7.31 11.07 11.47
CA GLU A 237 6.31 11.59 12.40
C GLU A 237 5.63 10.48 13.22
N ALA A 238 5.47 9.29 12.64
CA ALA A 238 4.98 8.11 13.36
C ALA A 238 6.07 7.50 14.26
N ALA A 239 7.34 7.67 13.89
CA ALA A 239 8.48 7.12 14.63
C ALA A 239 8.88 7.96 15.86
N VAL A 240 8.72 9.28 15.81
CA VAL A 240 9.17 10.22 16.86
C VAL A 240 8.58 9.94 18.24
N PRO A 241 7.26 9.72 18.41
CA PRO A 241 6.69 9.43 19.73
C PRO A 241 7.31 8.17 20.38
N ILE A 242 7.62 7.16 19.57
CA ILE A 242 8.26 5.91 20.02
C ILE A 242 9.69 6.20 20.48
N ASP A 243 10.48 6.87 19.64
CA ASP A 243 11.89 7.12 19.95
C ASP A 243 12.10 8.09 21.11
N GLN A 244 11.19 9.05 21.34
CA GLN A 244 11.27 9.97 22.48
C GLN A 244 11.15 9.22 23.81
N VAL A 245 10.15 8.35 23.94
CA VAL A 245 9.97 7.51 25.13
C VAL A 245 11.18 6.60 25.30
N LEU A 246 11.60 5.97 24.21
CA LEU A 246 12.73 5.04 24.19
C LEU A 246 14.05 5.69 24.62
N LEU A 247 14.34 6.90 24.12
CA LEU A 247 15.53 7.66 24.51
C LEU A 247 15.57 7.90 26.02
N ALA A 248 14.45 8.36 26.60
CA ALA A 248 14.36 8.61 28.03
C ALA A 248 14.62 7.34 28.86
N LYS A 249 14.01 6.21 28.46
CA LYS A 249 14.22 4.91 29.11
C LYS A 249 15.67 4.43 29.00
N ARG A 250 16.27 4.50 27.81
CA ARG A 250 17.64 4.05 27.56
C ARG A 250 18.68 4.90 28.26
N VAL A 251 18.48 6.22 28.33
CA VAL A 251 19.37 7.10 29.11
C VAL A 251 19.28 6.78 30.59
N LYS A 252 18.06 6.56 31.12
CA LYS A 252 17.86 6.20 32.53
C LYS A 252 18.50 4.85 32.89
N HIS A 253 18.41 3.87 31.99
CA HIS A 253 18.87 2.50 32.26
C HIS A 253 20.36 2.26 31.92
N TYR A 254 20.81 2.66 30.73
CA TYR A 254 22.19 2.42 30.26
C TYR A 254 23.13 3.61 30.47
N GLY A 255 22.59 4.80 30.75
CA GLY A 255 23.37 6.03 30.83
C GLY A 255 23.72 6.63 29.47
N GLU A 256 24.23 7.87 29.51
CA GLU A 256 24.58 8.67 28.34
C GLU A 256 25.81 8.15 27.56
N GLY A 257 26.66 7.32 28.18
CA GLY A 257 27.83 6.71 27.54
C GLY A 257 27.55 5.35 26.90
N SER A 258 26.29 5.07 26.56
CA SER A 258 25.85 3.80 25.95
C SER A 258 25.57 3.98 24.46
N ILE A 259 25.70 2.91 23.67
CA ILE A 259 25.22 2.97 22.28
C ILE A 259 23.74 3.23 22.24
N GLN A 260 22.99 2.56 23.09
CA GLN A 260 21.55 2.47 22.97
C GLN A 260 20.94 3.87 23.05
N ALA A 261 21.47 4.71 23.95
CA ALA A 261 21.12 6.13 24.02
C ALA A 261 21.59 6.93 22.79
N LEU A 262 22.81 6.68 22.28
CA LEU A 262 23.34 7.31 21.06
C LEU A 262 22.45 7.07 19.84
N VAL A 263 22.02 5.82 19.61
CA VAL A 263 21.15 5.46 18.48
C VAL A 263 19.83 6.20 18.59
N SER A 264 19.18 6.19 19.75
CA SER A 264 17.91 6.90 19.92
C SER A 264 18.03 8.41 19.69
N ALA A 265 19.15 9.03 20.11
CA ALA A 265 19.42 10.44 19.81
C ALA A 265 19.64 10.68 18.30
N SER A 266 20.41 9.81 17.63
CA SER A 266 20.62 9.89 16.18
C SER A 266 19.32 9.71 15.39
N ASN A 267 18.48 8.76 15.79
CA ASN A 267 17.21 8.47 15.12
C ASN A 267 16.24 9.64 15.23
N LEU A 268 16.10 10.24 16.42
CA LEU A 268 15.30 11.45 16.60
C LEU A 268 15.85 12.60 15.76
N ALA A 269 17.16 12.80 15.73
CA ALA A 269 17.78 13.85 14.93
C ALA A 269 17.46 13.70 13.44
N LEU A 270 17.56 12.47 12.91
CA LEU A 270 17.21 12.15 11.53
C LEU A 270 15.70 12.34 11.27
N SER A 271 14.83 11.88 12.15
CA SER A 271 13.38 12.11 12.03
C SER A 271 13.04 13.59 11.96
N TYR A 272 13.59 14.41 12.86
CA TYR A 272 13.34 15.85 12.86
C TYR A 272 13.95 16.55 11.64
N LEU A 273 15.11 16.10 11.16
CA LEU A 273 15.70 16.59 9.91
C LEU A 273 14.75 16.33 8.72
N GLU A 274 14.16 15.15 8.63
CA GLU A 274 13.22 14.79 7.55
C GLU A 274 11.88 15.51 7.65
N MET A 275 11.43 15.83 8.87
CA MET A 275 10.23 16.66 9.09
C MET A 275 10.46 18.16 8.86
N GLY A 276 11.68 18.60 8.57
CA GLY A 276 11.98 20.02 8.37
C GLY A 276 12.18 20.83 9.67
N ASP A 277 12.28 20.18 10.83
CA ASP A 277 12.47 20.86 12.12
C ASP A 277 13.96 21.01 12.44
N LYS A 278 14.57 22.10 11.95
CA LYS A 278 15.99 22.42 12.18
C LYS A 278 16.32 22.45 13.67
N ALA A 279 15.46 23.04 14.50
CA ALA A 279 15.75 23.27 15.91
C ALA A 279 15.88 21.94 16.67
N GLN A 280 14.92 21.03 16.50
CA GLN A 280 14.98 19.72 17.13
C GLN A 280 16.06 18.83 16.50
N ALA A 281 16.23 18.83 15.18
CA ALA A 281 17.28 18.07 14.51
C ALA A 281 18.66 18.43 15.09
N MET A 282 18.97 19.73 15.18
CA MET A 282 20.24 20.21 15.74
C MET A 282 20.39 19.88 17.22
N ARG A 283 19.31 19.96 18.02
CA ARG A 283 19.32 19.56 19.43
C ARG A 283 19.73 18.09 19.58
N TYR A 284 19.14 17.19 18.80
CA TYR A 284 19.39 15.76 18.90
C TYR A 284 20.73 15.33 18.26
N PHE A 285 21.22 16.00 17.21
CA PHE A 285 22.58 15.76 16.70
C PHE A 285 23.66 16.18 17.72
N ARG A 286 23.46 17.29 18.43
CA ARG A 286 24.35 17.67 19.56
C ARG A 286 24.29 16.63 20.68
N LEU A 287 23.11 16.09 20.95
CA LEU A 287 22.93 15.01 21.93
C LEU A 287 23.66 13.72 21.50
N GLN A 288 23.55 13.34 20.23
CA GLN A 288 24.29 12.22 19.64
C GLN A 288 25.80 12.42 19.80
N GLY A 289 26.33 13.60 19.46
CA GLY A 289 27.75 13.92 19.63
C GLY A 289 28.20 13.82 21.09
N ARG A 290 27.41 14.36 22.02
CA ARG A 290 27.66 14.27 23.47
C ARG A 290 27.69 12.82 23.96
N PHE A 291 26.78 11.98 23.50
CA PHE A 291 26.79 10.55 23.82
C PHE A 291 27.98 9.82 23.19
N GLY A 292 28.31 10.16 21.94
CA GLY A 292 29.49 9.66 21.23
C GLY A 292 30.79 9.92 21.99
N ALA A 293 30.99 11.15 22.45
CA ALA A 293 32.16 11.55 23.24
C ALA A 293 32.26 10.83 24.60
N LYS A 294 31.15 10.29 25.12
CA LYS A 294 31.10 9.53 26.39
C LYS A 294 31.27 8.02 26.22
N LEU A 295 31.35 7.51 24.98
CA LEU A 295 31.57 6.09 24.74
C LEU A 295 32.98 5.67 25.19
N ALA A 296 33.10 4.48 25.77
CA ALA A 296 34.36 3.93 26.26
C ALA A 296 35.38 3.57 25.15
N ASP A 297 34.97 3.57 23.88
CA ASP A 297 35.82 3.38 22.69
C ASP A 297 35.76 4.62 21.78
N PRO A 298 36.64 5.61 22.00
CA PRO A 298 36.67 6.87 21.26
C PRO A 298 37.17 6.75 19.81
N THR A 299 37.58 5.55 19.36
CA THR A 299 37.99 5.33 17.96
C THR A 299 36.80 5.21 17.00
N SER A 300 35.59 5.09 17.53
CA SER A 300 34.38 5.09 16.72
C SER A 300 34.12 6.49 16.15
N GLU A 301 33.97 6.61 14.85
CA GLU A 301 33.68 7.86 14.14
C GLU A 301 32.34 8.52 14.53
N HIS A 302 31.68 8.11 15.62
CA HIS A 302 30.35 8.56 16.02
C HIS A 302 30.28 10.07 16.33
N GLU A 303 31.32 10.66 16.93
CA GLU A 303 31.39 12.12 17.10
C GLU A 303 31.57 12.83 15.76
N ALA A 304 32.43 12.30 14.89
CA ALA A 304 32.64 12.83 13.53
C ALA A 304 31.35 12.74 12.70
N GLN A 305 30.58 11.66 12.82
CA GLN A 305 29.29 11.49 12.16
C GLN A 305 28.25 12.50 12.68
N ALA A 306 28.19 12.73 13.99
CA ALA A 306 27.30 13.76 14.56
C ALA A 306 27.67 15.17 14.06
N LYS A 307 28.98 15.47 13.98
CA LYS A 307 29.47 16.74 13.42
C LYS A 307 29.17 16.86 11.92
N ALA A 308 29.32 15.79 11.17
CA ALA A 308 28.97 15.77 9.75
C ALA A 308 27.48 16.01 9.51
N TRP A 309 26.61 15.36 10.30
CA TRP A 309 25.17 15.62 10.25
C TRP A 309 24.81 17.04 10.70
N TYR A 310 25.52 17.59 11.68
CA TYR A 310 25.38 18.99 12.06
C TYR A 310 25.70 19.93 10.89
N THR A 311 26.84 19.72 10.21
CA THR A 311 27.22 20.48 9.03
C THR A 311 26.20 20.34 7.91
N TYR A 312 25.78 19.11 7.61
CA TYR A 312 24.74 18.86 6.60
C TYR A 312 23.44 19.58 6.93
N THR A 313 22.97 19.48 8.18
CA THR A 313 21.72 20.09 8.63
C THR A 313 21.79 21.62 8.53
N ASP A 314 22.91 22.22 8.89
CA ASP A 314 23.07 23.67 8.79
C ASP A 314 23.04 24.15 7.34
N ILE A 315 23.71 23.43 6.43
CA ILE A 315 23.68 23.71 4.99
C ILE A 315 22.29 23.50 4.40
N PHE A 316 21.62 22.40 4.75
CA PHE A 316 20.28 22.05 4.25
C PHE A 316 19.23 23.12 4.58
N PHE A 317 19.29 23.66 5.80
CA PHE A 317 18.43 24.76 6.24
C PHE A 317 19.11 26.13 6.13
N SER A 318 20.09 26.29 5.24
CA SER A 318 20.67 27.61 4.99
C SER A 318 19.60 28.54 4.41
N PRO A 319 19.41 29.75 4.94
CA PRO A 319 18.51 30.73 4.34
C PRO A 319 19.13 31.35 3.07
N ASP A 320 20.44 31.14 2.85
CA ASP A 320 21.12 31.67 1.66
C ASP A 320 20.54 30.99 0.41
N PRO A 321 20.08 31.77 -0.58
CA PRO A 321 19.53 31.21 -1.82
C PRO A 321 20.60 30.52 -2.68
N GLN A 322 21.88 30.72 -2.35
CA GLN A 322 23.03 30.13 -3.01
C GLN A 322 24.01 29.59 -1.97
N LEU A 323 24.41 28.33 -2.07
CA LEU A 323 25.40 27.78 -1.16
C LEU A 323 26.79 28.32 -1.52
N LYS A 324 27.56 28.67 -0.48
CA LYS A 324 28.94 29.15 -0.62
C LYS A 324 29.87 28.00 -1.07
N PRO A 325 31.01 28.29 -1.72
CA PRO A 325 31.93 27.26 -2.21
C PRO A 325 32.44 26.29 -1.13
N ASP A 326 32.69 26.77 0.08
CA ASP A 326 33.11 25.98 1.24
C ASP A 326 32.01 25.01 1.72
N MET A 327 30.74 25.43 1.65
CA MET A 327 29.60 24.54 1.94
C MET A 327 29.48 23.42 0.90
N LEU A 328 29.68 23.74 -0.39
CA LEU A 328 29.70 22.74 -1.45
C LEU A 328 30.88 21.76 -1.30
N GLU A 329 32.06 22.26 -0.96
CA GLU A 329 33.23 21.43 -0.66
C GLU A 329 32.96 20.49 0.52
N ALA A 330 32.31 20.98 1.58
CA ALA A 330 31.90 20.16 2.71
C ALA A 330 30.95 19.03 2.28
N LEU A 331 29.92 19.31 1.46
CA LEU A 331 29.01 18.28 0.95
C LEU A 331 29.74 17.23 0.09
N MET A 332 30.68 17.65 -0.76
CA MET A 332 31.51 16.74 -1.56
C MET A 332 32.39 15.86 -0.68
N GLY A 333 33.00 16.43 0.35
CA GLY A 333 33.76 15.68 1.35
C GLY A 333 32.91 14.61 2.06
N LEU A 334 31.65 14.92 2.37
CA LEU A 334 30.72 13.95 2.96
C LEU A 334 30.38 12.80 2.00
N LYS A 335 30.14 13.10 0.71
CA LYS A 335 29.88 12.07 -0.31
C LYS A 335 31.05 11.08 -0.44
N ASP A 336 32.27 11.59 -0.39
CA ASP A 336 33.49 10.80 -0.63
C ASP A 336 34.05 10.14 0.64
N TRP A 337 33.50 10.47 1.82
CA TRP A 337 33.86 9.84 3.09
C TRP A 337 33.38 8.38 3.14
N ARG A 338 34.29 7.44 2.84
CA ARG A 338 34.00 6.00 2.69
C ARG A 338 33.36 5.33 3.91
N SER A 339 33.59 5.84 5.11
CA SER A 339 33.04 5.30 6.36
C SER A 339 31.82 6.08 6.88
N ALA A 340 31.39 7.13 6.18
CA ALA A 340 30.13 7.81 6.44
C ALA A 340 28.93 6.87 6.21
N PRO A 341 27.82 7.05 6.96
CA PRO A 341 26.57 6.37 6.64
C PRO A 341 26.13 6.65 5.20
N ASP A 342 25.74 5.63 4.44
CA ASP A 342 25.35 5.80 3.04
C ASP A 342 24.18 6.76 2.86
N LEU A 343 23.24 6.82 3.81
CA LEU A 343 22.15 7.79 3.84
C LEU A 343 22.68 9.24 3.79
N MET A 344 23.76 9.52 4.53
CA MET A 344 24.41 10.84 4.53
C MET A 344 25.03 11.15 3.17
N ARG A 345 25.71 10.16 2.58
CA ARG A 345 26.36 10.30 1.27
C ARG A 345 25.33 10.57 0.17
N VAL A 346 24.20 9.87 0.19
CA VAL A 346 23.05 10.11 -0.71
C VAL A 346 22.52 11.53 -0.50
N LYS A 347 22.13 11.89 0.75
CA LYS A 347 21.56 13.20 1.07
C LYS A 347 22.51 14.38 0.71
N ALA A 348 23.82 14.22 0.92
CA ALA A 348 24.82 15.21 0.55
C ALA A 348 24.96 15.36 -0.98
N SER A 349 24.97 14.23 -1.71
CA SER A 349 25.02 14.21 -3.18
C SER A 349 23.79 14.90 -3.78
N GLU A 350 22.60 14.60 -3.28
CA GLU A 350 21.33 15.19 -3.71
C GLU A 350 21.28 16.70 -3.48
N LEU A 351 21.74 17.17 -2.30
CA LEU A 351 21.76 18.59 -1.97
C LEU A 351 22.79 19.36 -2.81
N ALA A 352 23.99 18.81 -2.98
CA ALA A 352 25.01 19.39 -3.85
C ALA A 352 24.55 19.42 -5.32
N ALA A 353 23.90 18.36 -5.80
CA ALA A 353 23.35 18.30 -7.16
C ALA A 353 22.34 19.42 -7.41
N LYS A 354 21.37 19.60 -6.48
CA LYS A 354 20.37 20.67 -6.55
C LYS A 354 21.03 22.04 -6.68
N GLU A 355 22.09 22.30 -5.92
CA GLU A 355 22.79 23.58 -5.98
C GLU A 355 23.57 23.76 -7.28
N TYR A 356 24.30 22.74 -7.75
CA TYR A 356 24.99 22.81 -9.04
C TYR A 356 24.02 23.02 -10.21
N GLU A 357 22.87 22.36 -10.20
CA GLU A 357 21.78 22.56 -11.16
C GLU A 357 21.29 24.02 -11.13
N ARG A 358 21.09 24.60 -9.94
CA ARG A 358 20.67 26.00 -9.76
C ARG A 358 21.72 27.00 -10.28
N GLN A 359 23.00 26.66 -10.20
CA GLN A 359 24.11 27.43 -10.79
C GLN A 359 24.28 27.22 -12.30
N GLY A 360 23.41 26.44 -12.96
CA GLY A 360 23.51 26.10 -14.38
C GLY A 360 24.59 25.06 -14.70
N LYS A 361 25.25 24.45 -13.70
CA LYS A 361 26.27 23.41 -13.88
C LYS A 361 25.64 22.03 -13.97
N VAL A 362 24.75 21.87 -14.96
CA VAL A 362 23.84 20.71 -15.07
C VAL A 362 24.59 19.37 -15.16
N ARG A 363 25.72 19.28 -15.86
CA ARG A 363 26.51 18.04 -15.95
C ARG A 363 27.07 17.59 -14.60
N GLN A 364 27.47 18.52 -13.74
CA GLN A 364 27.95 18.21 -12.39
C GLN A 364 26.79 17.73 -11.52
N GLY A 365 25.64 18.40 -11.62
CA GLY A 365 24.41 17.95 -10.96
C GLY A 365 24.01 16.53 -11.37
N LEU A 366 24.00 16.25 -12.67
CA LEU A 366 23.69 14.92 -13.21
C LEU A 366 24.62 13.82 -12.67
N ALA A 367 25.94 14.07 -12.65
CA ALA A 367 26.90 13.11 -12.09
C ALA A 367 26.66 12.83 -10.60
N LEU A 368 26.21 13.84 -9.84
CA LEU A 368 25.89 13.68 -8.43
C LEU A 368 24.56 12.95 -8.19
N ARG A 369 23.53 13.18 -9.02
CA ARG A 369 22.29 12.37 -8.99
C ARG A 369 22.56 10.92 -9.32
N GLN A 370 23.41 10.67 -10.31
CA GLN A 370 23.83 9.31 -10.67
C GLN A 370 24.53 8.62 -9.50
N ALA A 371 25.47 9.32 -8.84
CA ALA A 371 26.14 8.79 -7.65
C ALA A 371 25.16 8.53 -6.49
N ALA A 372 24.19 9.42 -6.25
CA ALA A 372 23.16 9.23 -5.24
C ALA A 372 22.33 7.97 -5.51
N TYR A 373 21.91 7.76 -6.77
CA TYR A 373 21.18 6.55 -7.19
C TYR A 373 22.01 5.27 -7.03
N GLU A 374 23.29 5.28 -7.41
CA GLU A 374 24.16 4.11 -7.28
C GLU A 374 24.39 3.70 -5.82
N ILE A 375 24.61 4.70 -4.94
CA ILE A 375 24.72 4.46 -3.50
C ILE A 375 23.39 3.95 -2.96
N SER A 376 22.26 4.56 -3.33
CA SER A 376 20.96 4.16 -2.78
C SER A 376 20.57 2.73 -3.20
N ALA A 377 20.74 2.40 -4.48
CA ALA A 377 20.38 1.09 -5.03
C ALA A 377 21.23 -0.04 -4.45
N SER A 378 22.50 0.23 -4.13
CA SER A 378 23.40 -0.76 -3.52
C SER A 378 23.17 -0.94 -2.02
N SER A 379 22.85 0.14 -1.28
CA SER A 379 22.77 0.10 0.18
C SER A 379 21.37 -0.14 0.76
N PHE A 380 20.29 0.27 0.08
CA PHE A 380 18.91 0.23 0.61
C PHE A 380 17.94 -0.64 -0.21
N SER A 381 18.44 -1.37 -1.21
CA SER A 381 17.67 -2.02 -2.29
C SER A 381 17.25 -1.06 -3.40
N ALA A 382 17.26 -1.58 -4.64
CA ALA A 382 16.68 -0.92 -5.81
C ALA A 382 15.18 -0.63 -5.64
N ARG A 383 14.49 -1.42 -4.80
CA ARG A 383 13.05 -1.34 -4.56
C ARG A 383 12.75 -0.72 -3.18
N SER A 384 13.21 0.50 -2.98
CA SER A 384 12.99 1.24 -1.73
C SER A 384 12.61 2.70 -2.01
N PRO A 385 11.83 3.35 -1.12
CA PRO A 385 11.44 4.75 -1.26
C PRO A 385 12.61 5.71 -1.53
N ILE A 386 13.76 5.52 -0.87
CA ILE A 386 14.92 6.38 -1.07
C ILE A 386 15.54 6.23 -2.47
N THR A 387 15.54 5.01 -3.02
CA THR A 387 16.05 4.77 -4.37
C THR A 387 15.10 5.31 -5.43
N PHE A 388 13.79 5.25 -5.20
CA PHE A 388 12.80 5.88 -6.09
C PHE A 388 12.97 7.40 -6.15
N ASP A 389 13.22 8.05 -5.01
CA ASP A 389 13.49 9.50 -4.97
C ASP A 389 14.78 9.86 -5.71
N ALA A 390 15.85 9.06 -5.55
CA ALA A 390 17.11 9.27 -6.27
C ALA A 390 16.93 9.09 -7.79
N LEU A 391 16.15 8.09 -8.22
CA LEU A 391 15.84 7.85 -9.62
C LEU A 391 14.97 8.96 -10.22
N LEU A 392 14.02 9.51 -9.47
CA LEU A 392 13.26 10.71 -9.85
C LEU A 392 14.18 11.94 -9.97
N GLY A 393 15.13 12.10 -9.04
CA GLY A 393 16.20 13.09 -9.12
C GLY A 393 17.01 12.98 -10.41
N LEU A 394 17.41 11.77 -10.77
CA LEU A 394 18.16 11.47 -11.99
C LEU A 394 17.35 11.77 -13.26
N ALA A 395 16.07 11.38 -13.31
CA ALA A 395 15.19 11.69 -14.44
C ALA A 395 15.10 13.20 -14.68
N ARG A 396 14.89 13.99 -13.61
CA ARG A 396 14.86 15.46 -13.69
C ARG A 396 16.18 16.05 -14.15
N ALA A 397 17.31 15.48 -13.73
CA ALA A 397 18.62 15.92 -14.19
C ALA A 397 18.82 15.66 -15.68
N HIS A 398 18.35 14.52 -16.22
CA HIS A 398 18.34 14.29 -17.68
C HIS A 398 17.47 15.29 -18.45
N VAL A 399 16.29 15.63 -17.92
CA VAL A 399 15.44 16.70 -18.51
C VAL A 399 16.21 18.02 -18.55
N ARG A 400 16.78 18.45 -17.42
CA ARG A 400 17.59 19.68 -17.35
C ARG A 400 18.82 19.65 -18.25
N ASN A 401 19.40 18.48 -18.47
CA ASN A 401 20.58 18.28 -19.32
C ASN A 401 20.22 18.15 -20.82
N GLN A 402 18.95 18.32 -21.19
CA GLN A 402 18.45 18.20 -22.56
C GLN A 402 18.70 16.81 -23.17
N GLU A 403 18.52 15.76 -22.38
CA GLU A 403 18.65 14.36 -22.80
C GLU A 403 17.27 13.66 -22.77
N PRO A 404 16.31 14.04 -23.64
CA PRO A 404 14.92 13.59 -23.53
C PRO A 404 14.76 12.07 -23.66
N GLU A 405 15.58 11.40 -24.47
CA GLU A 405 15.55 9.94 -24.59
C GLU A 405 15.97 9.24 -23.29
N LYS A 406 17.02 9.74 -22.62
CA LYS A 406 17.47 9.22 -21.32
C LYS A 406 16.50 9.56 -20.20
N ALA A 407 15.92 10.76 -20.22
CA ALA A 407 14.87 11.16 -19.28
C ALA A 407 13.66 10.24 -19.40
N LEU A 408 13.16 10.00 -20.62
CA LEU A 408 12.04 9.09 -20.88
C LEU A 408 12.36 7.66 -20.45
N ALA A 409 13.57 7.15 -20.75
CA ALA A 409 14.00 5.84 -20.30
C ALA A 409 14.03 5.72 -18.77
N THR A 410 14.51 6.76 -18.09
CA THR A 410 14.58 6.82 -16.62
C THR A 410 13.18 6.92 -15.98
N PHE A 411 12.27 7.71 -16.56
CA PHE A 411 10.87 7.78 -16.10
C PHE A 411 10.15 6.43 -16.28
N ARG A 412 10.35 5.74 -17.42
CA ARG A 412 9.79 4.40 -17.65
C ARG A 412 10.34 3.36 -16.66
N ASP A 413 11.62 3.46 -16.35
CA ASP A 413 12.24 2.57 -15.38
C ASP A 413 11.69 2.82 -13.96
N LEU A 414 11.58 4.08 -13.55
CA LEU A 414 10.96 4.48 -12.29
C LEU A 414 9.49 4.03 -12.21
N ASP A 415 8.69 4.30 -13.24
CA ASP A 415 7.29 3.87 -13.34
C ASP A 415 7.17 2.36 -13.06
N ARG A 416 7.92 1.56 -13.82
CA ARG A 416 7.92 0.10 -13.68
C ARG A 416 8.35 -0.34 -12.28
N GLN A 417 9.48 0.15 -11.79
CA GLN A 417 10.01 -0.28 -10.49
C GLN A 417 9.09 0.11 -9.32
N LEU A 418 8.56 1.33 -9.33
CA LEU A 418 7.68 1.86 -8.29
C LEU A 418 6.29 1.19 -8.35
N TYR A 419 5.74 0.96 -9.54
CA TYR A 419 4.44 0.31 -9.70
C TYR A 419 4.50 -1.17 -9.31
N ASP A 420 5.52 -1.91 -9.75
CA ASP A 420 5.73 -3.32 -9.36
C ASP A 420 5.98 -3.46 -7.87
N TRP A 421 6.59 -2.46 -7.24
CA TRP A 421 6.73 -2.40 -5.78
C TRP A 421 5.40 -2.14 -5.10
N THR A 422 4.63 -1.16 -5.58
CA THR A 422 3.29 -0.84 -5.08
C THR A 422 2.35 -2.05 -5.10
N LEU A 423 2.27 -2.75 -6.23
CA LEU A 423 1.39 -3.91 -6.37
C LEU A 423 1.73 -5.03 -5.40
N ARG A 424 3.02 -5.25 -5.13
CA ARG A 424 3.46 -6.24 -4.16
C ARG A 424 3.20 -5.76 -2.73
N GLU A 425 3.70 -4.59 -2.36
CA GLU A 425 3.66 -4.16 -0.97
C GLU A 425 2.25 -3.76 -0.51
N VAL A 426 1.47 -3.10 -1.36
CA VAL A 426 0.11 -2.67 -1.03
C VAL A 426 -0.91 -3.73 -1.45
N GLY A 427 -0.82 -4.22 -2.68
CA GLY A 427 -1.82 -5.14 -3.25
C GLY A 427 -1.78 -6.57 -2.70
N THR A 428 -0.65 -7.03 -2.16
CA THR A 428 -0.53 -8.40 -1.61
C THR A 428 -0.30 -8.45 -0.10
N ALA A 429 0.56 -7.58 0.42
CA ALA A 429 0.96 -7.61 1.83
C ALA A 429 0.16 -6.64 2.71
N GLY A 430 -0.32 -5.53 2.15
CA GLY A 430 -1.25 -4.62 2.81
C GLY A 430 -0.67 -3.88 4.01
N ASN A 431 -0.28 -2.63 3.83
CA ASN A 431 0.04 -1.75 4.96
C ASN A 431 -0.34 -0.32 4.62
N ARG A 432 -1.06 0.35 5.53
CA ARG A 432 -1.52 1.72 5.35
C ARG A 432 -0.36 2.70 5.18
N PHE A 433 0.67 2.63 6.02
CA PHE A 433 1.82 3.55 5.95
C PHE A 433 2.53 3.41 4.60
N ILE A 434 2.66 2.18 4.09
CA ILE A 434 3.23 1.92 2.77
C ILE A 434 2.33 2.47 1.66
N ALA A 435 1.02 2.29 1.75
CA ALA A 435 0.09 2.82 0.75
C ALA A 435 0.14 4.35 0.68
N GLU A 436 0.20 5.03 1.83
CA GLU A 436 0.37 6.49 1.92
C GLU A 436 1.73 6.92 1.34
N THR A 437 2.83 6.27 1.73
CA THR A 437 4.18 6.52 1.18
C THR A 437 4.20 6.37 -0.34
N THR A 438 3.65 5.27 -0.84
CA THR A 438 3.53 4.98 -2.27
C THR A 438 2.77 6.07 -3.00
N ARG A 439 1.65 6.56 -2.44
CA ARG A 439 0.88 7.62 -3.06
C ARG A 439 1.67 8.91 -3.17
N VAL A 440 2.41 9.28 -2.13
CA VAL A 440 3.28 10.48 -2.18
C VAL A 440 4.38 10.33 -3.23
N LEU A 441 5.01 9.15 -3.32
CA LEU A 441 6.01 8.87 -4.36
C LEU A 441 5.39 8.93 -5.77
N ALA A 442 4.21 8.34 -5.96
CA ALA A 442 3.48 8.36 -7.22
C ALA A 442 3.06 9.77 -7.62
N ASP A 443 2.57 10.58 -6.67
CA ASP A 443 2.21 12.00 -6.86
C ASP A 443 3.40 12.78 -7.42
N ASN A 444 4.54 12.72 -6.72
CA ASN A 444 5.76 13.43 -7.13
C ASN A 444 6.31 12.93 -8.47
N PHE A 445 6.27 11.60 -8.71
CA PHE A 445 6.65 11.01 -9.99
C PHE A 445 5.76 11.48 -11.14
N LEU A 446 4.43 11.37 -11.00
CA LEU A 446 3.47 11.77 -12.03
C LEU A 446 3.51 13.27 -12.28
N TYR A 447 3.80 14.09 -11.27
CA TYR A 447 4.00 15.53 -11.42
C TYR A 447 5.17 15.85 -12.34
N GLU A 448 6.34 15.30 -12.06
CA GLU A 448 7.54 15.57 -12.86
C GLU A 448 7.43 14.92 -14.26
N PHE A 449 6.84 13.73 -14.37
CA PHE A 449 6.65 13.06 -15.65
C PHE A 449 5.58 13.76 -16.52
N GLY A 450 4.49 14.22 -15.92
CA GLY A 450 3.44 14.97 -16.62
C GLY A 450 3.96 16.30 -17.15
N ARG A 451 4.74 17.03 -16.35
CA ARG A 451 5.46 18.24 -16.78
C ARG A 451 6.38 17.98 -17.96
N PHE A 452 7.16 16.89 -17.92
CA PHE A 452 8.01 16.48 -19.03
C PHE A 452 7.20 16.13 -20.28
N ALA A 453 6.07 15.43 -20.16
CA ALA A 453 5.21 15.06 -21.29
C ALA A 453 4.48 16.24 -21.95
N LEU A 454 4.27 17.34 -21.23
CA LEU A 454 3.76 18.58 -21.81
C LEU A 454 4.79 19.20 -22.78
N GLU A 455 6.07 19.13 -22.43
CA GLU A 455 7.19 19.71 -23.18
C GLU A 455 7.69 18.77 -24.29
N GLU A 456 7.68 17.45 -24.05
CA GLU A 456 8.22 16.44 -24.97
C GLU A 456 7.14 15.51 -25.56
N PRO A 457 6.77 15.68 -26.84
CA PRO A 457 5.72 14.87 -27.48
C PRO A 457 5.98 13.37 -27.47
N SER A 458 7.24 12.94 -27.56
CA SER A 458 7.63 11.51 -27.56
C SER A 458 7.36 10.83 -26.21
N ALA A 459 7.21 11.60 -25.13
CA ALA A 459 6.93 11.09 -23.79
C ALA A 459 5.42 10.91 -23.51
N ARG A 460 4.55 11.57 -24.29
CA ARG A 460 3.09 11.59 -24.07
C ARG A 460 2.44 10.20 -24.00
N PRO A 461 2.77 9.22 -24.89
CA PRO A 461 2.20 7.89 -24.77
C PRO A 461 2.59 7.18 -23.47
N ALA A 462 3.86 7.29 -23.07
CA ALA A 462 4.33 6.67 -21.85
C ALA A 462 3.73 7.31 -20.58
N PHE A 463 3.54 8.63 -20.58
CA PHE A 463 2.86 9.32 -19.49
C PHE A 463 1.35 8.98 -19.44
N ALA A 464 0.66 8.97 -20.59
CA ALA A 464 -0.75 8.60 -20.67
C ALA A 464 -1.00 7.21 -20.07
N ASP A 465 -0.14 6.26 -20.42
CA ASP A 465 -0.17 4.90 -19.90
C ASP A 465 0.12 4.83 -18.40
N ALA A 466 1.13 5.56 -17.92
CA ALA A 466 1.45 5.64 -16.49
C ALA A 466 0.29 6.26 -15.70
N ALA A 467 -0.28 7.38 -16.17
CA ALA A 467 -1.38 8.06 -15.52
C ALA A 467 -2.63 7.18 -15.40
N GLY A 468 -2.98 6.44 -16.46
CA GLY A 468 -4.07 5.46 -16.42
C GLY A 468 -3.82 4.35 -15.39
N ARG A 469 -2.62 3.75 -15.38
CA ARG A 469 -2.23 2.69 -14.42
C ARG A 469 -2.23 3.17 -12.97
N TRP A 470 -1.57 4.28 -12.67
CA TRP A 470 -1.44 4.82 -11.32
C TRP A 470 -2.74 5.35 -10.73
N LYS A 471 -3.70 5.71 -11.58
CA LYS A 471 -5.05 6.10 -11.14
C LYS A 471 -5.90 4.87 -10.80
N ALA A 472 -5.78 3.80 -11.58
CA ALA A 472 -6.52 2.57 -11.34
C ALA A 472 -5.89 1.70 -10.22
N LEU A 473 -4.56 1.78 -10.04
CA LEU A 473 -3.78 0.96 -9.10
C LEU A 473 -4.11 -0.54 -9.20
N GLU A 474 -4.29 -1.01 -10.43
CA GLU A 474 -4.70 -2.36 -10.79
C GLU A 474 -3.51 -3.31 -10.91
N SER A 475 -3.61 -4.50 -10.33
CA SER A 475 -2.60 -5.53 -10.61
C SER A 475 -2.67 -5.94 -12.08
N GLY A 476 -1.51 -6.17 -12.71
CA GLY A 476 -1.45 -6.63 -14.10
C GLY A 476 -2.29 -7.89 -14.35
N GLN A 477 -2.46 -8.74 -13.32
CA GLN A 477 -3.32 -9.91 -13.38
C GLN A 477 -4.82 -9.55 -13.44
N ARG A 478 -5.33 -8.66 -12.58
CA ARG A 478 -6.76 -8.29 -12.54
C ARG A 478 -7.18 -7.56 -13.82
N ALA A 479 -6.36 -6.63 -14.29
CA ALA A 479 -6.60 -5.92 -15.55
C ALA A 479 -6.66 -6.88 -16.75
N ARG A 480 -5.70 -7.82 -16.85
CA ARG A 480 -5.72 -8.86 -17.90
C ARG A 480 -6.96 -9.74 -17.83
N LEU A 481 -7.34 -10.19 -16.64
CA LEU A 481 -8.54 -11.01 -16.45
C LEU A 481 -9.78 -10.27 -16.93
N ARG A 482 -9.95 -8.99 -16.61
CA ARG A 482 -11.09 -8.18 -17.10
C ARG A 482 -11.15 -8.07 -18.62
N GLN A 483 -10.02 -7.94 -19.30
CA GLN A 483 -9.99 -7.86 -20.76
C GLN A 483 -10.46 -9.15 -21.45
N MET A 484 -10.23 -10.31 -20.82
CA MET A 484 -10.56 -11.62 -21.40
C MET A 484 -11.81 -12.29 -20.80
N VAL A 485 -12.30 -11.83 -19.64
CA VAL A 485 -13.34 -12.55 -18.86
C VAL A 485 -14.60 -12.84 -19.68
N ASP A 486 -14.95 -11.97 -20.61
CA ASP A 486 -16.11 -12.15 -21.49
C ASP A 486 -15.91 -13.17 -22.60
N THR A 487 -14.66 -13.48 -22.93
CA THR A 487 -14.28 -14.48 -23.94
C THR A 487 -13.94 -15.84 -23.34
N LEU A 488 -13.93 -15.96 -22.00
CA LEU A 488 -13.64 -17.22 -21.33
C LEU A 488 -14.82 -18.21 -21.47
N PRO A 489 -14.55 -19.52 -21.51
CA PRO A 489 -15.57 -20.56 -21.46
C PRO A 489 -16.49 -20.45 -20.22
N ASP A 490 -17.75 -20.86 -20.36
CA ASP A 490 -18.76 -20.74 -19.29
C ASP A 490 -18.42 -21.52 -18.01
N ASP A 491 -17.57 -22.54 -18.09
CA ASP A 491 -17.09 -23.31 -16.93
C ASP A 491 -15.91 -22.64 -16.20
N VAL A 492 -15.22 -21.68 -16.84
CA VAL A 492 -14.08 -20.93 -16.28
C VAL A 492 -14.46 -19.50 -15.91
N LYS A 493 -15.37 -18.89 -16.66
CA LYS A 493 -15.81 -17.49 -16.50
C LYS A 493 -16.27 -17.15 -15.07
N PRO A 494 -17.10 -17.95 -14.38
CA PRO A 494 -17.53 -17.65 -13.01
C PRO A 494 -16.35 -17.58 -12.03
N LEU A 495 -15.37 -18.49 -12.15
CA LEU A 495 -14.18 -18.47 -11.30
C LEU A 495 -13.30 -17.25 -11.59
N ALA A 496 -13.16 -16.86 -12.87
CA ALA A 496 -12.44 -15.65 -13.24
C ALA A 496 -13.10 -14.38 -12.68
N GLN A 497 -14.43 -14.30 -12.74
CA GLN A 497 -15.20 -13.22 -12.14
C GLN A 497 -15.01 -13.19 -10.61
N GLU A 498 -15.11 -14.35 -9.94
CA GLU A 498 -14.87 -14.48 -8.50
C GLU A 498 -13.45 -13.99 -8.11
N VAL A 499 -12.41 -14.39 -8.85
CA VAL A 499 -11.03 -13.93 -8.60
C VAL A 499 -10.88 -12.42 -8.81
N ILE A 500 -11.48 -11.84 -9.86
CA ILE A 500 -11.46 -10.38 -10.08
C ILE A 500 -12.06 -9.65 -8.87
N ARG A 501 -13.22 -10.10 -8.37
CA ARG A 501 -13.89 -9.49 -7.21
C ARG A 501 -13.07 -9.64 -5.94
N LEU A 502 -12.53 -10.84 -5.67
CA LEU A 502 -11.70 -11.11 -4.49
C LEU A 502 -10.43 -10.26 -4.47
N LEU A 503 -9.75 -10.12 -5.62
CA LEU A 503 -8.59 -9.22 -5.75
C LEU A 503 -8.97 -7.75 -5.55
N GLY A 504 -10.15 -7.34 -6.03
CA GLY A 504 -10.77 -6.04 -5.76
C GLY A 504 -10.91 -5.75 -4.27
N ARG A 505 -11.60 -6.66 -3.58
CA ARG A 505 -11.86 -6.56 -2.15
C ARG A 505 -10.59 -6.60 -1.32
N GLN A 506 -9.65 -7.49 -1.65
CA GLN A 506 -8.35 -7.58 -0.95
C GLN A 506 -7.61 -6.25 -0.99
N GLN A 507 -7.53 -5.59 -2.15
CA GLN A 507 -6.84 -4.30 -2.29
C GLN A 507 -7.41 -3.21 -1.37
N GLU A 508 -8.74 -3.12 -1.25
CA GLU A 508 -9.37 -2.13 -0.36
C GLU A 508 -9.19 -2.52 1.12
N VAL A 509 -9.47 -3.77 1.49
CA VAL A 509 -9.33 -4.32 2.85
C VAL A 509 -7.93 -4.09 3.42
N LEU A 510 -6.89 -4.40 2.63
CA LEU A 510 -5.48 -4.32 3.02
C LEU A 510 -4.94 -2.88 3.19
N SER A 511 -5.72 -1.89 2.78
CA SER A 511 -5.33 -0.48 2.84
C SER A 511 -5.94 0.29 4.03
N GLU A 512 -6.71 -0.40 4.88
CA GLU A 512 -7.47 0.18 5.98
C GLU A 512 -6.84 -0.09 7.35
N ARG A 513 -7.14 0.77 8.33
CA ARG A 513 -6.78 0.54 9.73
C ARG A 513 -7.80 -0.42 10.34
N ARG A 514 -7.41 -1.68 10.52
CA ARG A 514 -8.31 -2.73 11.02
C ARG A 514 -8.05 -3.11 12.47
N THR A 515 -9.12 -3.41 13.18
CA THR A 515 -9.14 -3.99 14.53
C THR A 515 -8.60 -5.43 14.51
N ALA A 516 -8.32 -5.99 15.68
CA ALA A 516 -7.81 -7.37 15.79
C ALA A 516 -8.80 -8.45 15.27
N ALA A 517 -10.11 -8.20 15.30
CA ALA A 517 -11.12 -9.11 14.78
C ALA A 517 -11.12 -9.08 13.23
N GLU A 518 -11.08 -7.88 12.65
CA GLU A 518 -11.06 -7.68 11.20
C GLU A 518 -9.78 -8.24 10.53
N ARG A 519 -8.66 -8.32 11.28
CA ARG A 519 -7.43 -8.97 10.80
C ARG A 519 -7.57 -10.48 10.56
N ARG A 520 -8.49 -11.18 11.25
CA ARG A 520 -8.74 -12.61 10.99
C ARG A 520 -9.50 -12.83 9.70
N ASP A 521 -10.48 -11.95 9.42
CA ASP A 521 -11.24 -11.98 8.17
C ASP A 521 -10.35 -11.63 6.97
N GLU A 522 -9.35 -10.77 7.18
CA GLU A 522 -8.30 -10.48 6.20
C GLU A 522 -7.44 -11.71 5.86
N GLU A 523 -6.95 -12.45 6.86
CA GLU A 523 -6.19 -13.69 6.61
C GLU A 523 -7.01 -14.70 5.80
N ALA A 524 -8.30 -14.86 6.12
CA ALA A 524 -9.21 -15.73 5.37
C ALA A 524 -9.39 -15.26 3.91
N LEU A 525 -9.60 -13.95 3.71
CA LEU A 525 -9.69 -13.36 2.37
C LEU A 525 -8.41 -13.58 1.55
N VAL A 526 -7.24 -13.38 2.15
CA VAL A 526 -5.94 -13.61 1.48
C VAL A 526 -5.79 -15.08 1.08
N GLN A 527 -6.15 -16.02 1.97
CA GLN A 527 -6.12 -17.45 1.65
C GLN A 527 -7.08 -17.82 0.52
N ASP A 528 -8.30 -17.25 0.53
CA ASP A 528 -9.28 -17.46 -0.53
C ASP A 528 -8.79 -16.91 -1.87
N VAL A 529 -8.23 -15.70 -1.89
CA VAL A 529 -7.60 -15.12 -3.08
C VAL A 529 -6.52 -16.06 -3.62
N GLN A 530 -5.60 -16.53 -2.77
CA GLN A 530 -4.50 -17.41 -3.18
C GLN A 530 -5.02 -18.72 -3.76
N LYS A 531 -5.96 -19.37 -3.07
CA LYS A 531 -6.55 -20.64 -3.49
C LYS A 531 -7.27 -20.51 -4.83
N LYS A 532 -8.15 -19.53 -4.97
CA LYS A 532 -8.96 -19.30 -6.17
C LYS A 532 -8.13 -18.82 -7.34
N SER A 533 -7.14 -17.95 -7.10
CA SER A 533 -6.19 -17.51 -8.14
C SER A 533 -5.31 -18.66 -8.64
N GLY A 534 -4.89 -19.56 -7.74
CA GLY A 534 -4.13 -20.77 -8.09
C GLY A 534 -4.96 -21.73 -8.95
N GLU A 535 -6.21 -21.99 -8.55
CA GLU A 535 -7.15 -22.80 -9.32
C GLU A 535 -7.39 -22.20 -10.73
N LEU A 536 -7.66 -20.89 -10.80
CA LEU A 536 -7.87 -20.20 -12.07
C LEU A 536 -6.63 -20.27 -12.96
N SER A 537 -5.43 -20.10 -12.38
CA SER A 537 -4.17 -20.14 -13.12
C SER A 537 -3.97 -21.51 -13.79
N VAL A 538 -4.28 -22.60 -13.10
CA VAL A 538 -4.24 -23.97 -13.67
C VAL A 538 -5.22 -24.12 -14.83
N ARG A 539 -6.46 -23.63 -14.68
CA ARG A 539 -7.48 -23.71 -15.74
C ARG A 539 -7.11 -22.87 -16.97
N LEU A 540 -6.63 -21.64 -16.78
CA LEU A 540 -6.20 -20.76 -17.87
C LEU A 540 -5.01 -21.34 -18.65
N ALA A 541 -4.04 -21.95 -17.94
CA ALA A 541 -2.90 -22.60 -18.58
C ALA A 541 -3.31 -23.75 -19.52
N ALA A 542 -4.41 -24.44 -19.22
CA ALA A 542 -4.95 -25.51 -20.06
C ALA A 542 -5.61 -24.99 -21.35
N LEU A 543 -6.13 -23.76 -21.36
CA LEU A 543 -6.88 -23.19 -22.49
C LEU A 543 -6.00 -22.63 -23.61
N LYS A 544 -4.69 -22.42 -23.38
CA LYS A 544 -3.75 -21.82 -24.35
C LYS A 544 -4.30 -20.55 -25.02
N LEU A 545 -4.92 -19.68 -24.22
CA LEU A 545 -5.50 -18.43 -24.72
C LEU A 545 -4.40 -17.50 -25.26
N PRO A 546 -4.69 -16.71 -26.32
CA PRO A 546 -3.78 -15.66 -26.74
C PRO A 546 -3.60 -14.63 -25.63
N GLU A 547 -2.39 -14.08 -25.51
CA GLU A 547 -2.15 -12.94 -24.62
C GLU A 547 -3.04 -11.76 -25.05
N PRO A 548 -3.73 -11.10 -24.11
CA PRO A 548 -4.54 -9.94 -24.43
C PRO A 548 -3.63 -8.79 -24.92
N PRO A 549 -4.14 -7.91 -25.78
CA PRO A 549 -3.36 -6.77 -26.25
C PRO A 549 -2.93 -5.87 -25.08
N PRO A 550 -1.81 -5.13 -25.21
CA PRO A 550 -1.46 -4.08 -24.25
C PRO A 550 -2.65 -3.14 -24.03
N LEU A 551 -2.82 -2.65 -22.80
CA LEU A 551 -3.98 -1.84 -22.42
C LEU A 551 -4.23 -0.66 -23.39
N ASP A 552 -3.17 0.02 -23.81
CA ASP A 552 -3.26 1.14 -24.75
C ASP A 552 -3.91 0.72 -26.08
N ALA A 553 -3.49 -0.43 -26.63
CA ALA A 553 -4.08 -0.98 -27.84
C ALA A 553 -5.54 -1.44 -27.63
N ALA A 554 -5.87 -1.96 -26.44
CA ALA A 554 -7.25 -2.32 -26.11
C ALA A 554 -8.17 -1.08 -26.05
N ILE A 555 -7.70 0.02 -25.46
CA ILE A 555 -8.42 1.30 -25.40
C ILE A 555 -8.57 1.89 -26.80
N ALA A 556 -7.48 1.95 -27.57
CA ALA A 556 -7.50 2.47 -28.94
C ALA A 556 -8.48 1.69 -29.83
N GLY A 557 -8.50 0.37 -29.72
CA GLY A 557 -9.43 -0.49 -30.46
C GLY A 557 -10.89 -0.42 -30.01
N ALA A 558 -11.17 0.14 -28.83
CA ALA A 558 -12.52 0.33 -28.31
C ALA A 558 -13.13 1.70 -28.70
N LEU A 559 -12.31 2.68 -29.08
CA LEU A 559 -12.76 4.00 -29.50
C LEU A 559 -13.22 3.98 -30.97
N GLY A 560 -14.44 4.44 -31.25
CA GLY A 560 -14.86 4.73 -32.62
C GLY A 560 -14.21 6.00 -33.19
N PRO A 561 -14.29 6.25 -34.52
CA PRO A 561 -13.76 7.47 -35.15
C PRO A 561 -14.32 8.79 -34.59
N LYS A 562 -15.56 8.73 -34.10
CA LYS A 562 -16.32 9.84 -33.49
C LYS A 562 -16.21 9.86 -31.96
N ASP A 563 -15.43 8.96 -31.36
CA ASP A 563 -15.28 8.88 -29.92
C ASP A 563 -14.03 9.65 -29.48
N ALA A 564 -14.09 10.21 -28.28
CA ALA A 564 -12.95 10.73 -27.56
C ALA A 564 -12.98 10.25 -26.12
N LEU A 565 -11.82 9.89 -25.58
CA LEU A 565 -11.63 9.63 -24.15
C LEU A 565 -10.83 10.78 -23.55
N VAL A 566 -11.35 11.38 -22.48
CA VAL A 566 -10.68 12.39 -21.66
C VAL A 566 -10.44 11.81 -20.27
N ASN A 567 -9.20 11.48 -19.98
CA ASN A 567 -8.76 11.09 -18.64
C ASN A 567 -8.21 12.33 -17.94
N PHE A 568 -8.96 12.87 -16.99
CA PHE A 568 -8.46 13.96 -16.13
C PHE A 568 -7.45 13.38 -15.15
N VAL A 569 -6.31 14.03 -14.98
CA VAL A 569 -5.21 13.54 -14.14
C VAL A 569 -4.76 14.64 -13.21
N LEU A 570 -4.99 14.47 -11.92
CA LEU A 570 -4.45 15.36 -10.89
C LEU A 570 -2.99 15.00 -10.64
N ILE A 571 -2.09 15.91 -11.02
CA ILE A 571 -0.68 15.80 -10.65
C ILE A 571 -0.39 16.70 -9.44
N THR A 572 0.26 16.12 -8.43
CA THR A 572 0.50 16.78 -7.15
C THR A 572 1.98 16.75 -6.82
N ARG A 573 2.53 17.89 -6.41
CA ARG A 573 3.88 17.97 -5.85
C ARG A 573 3.78 18.14 -4.34
N ARG A 574 4.42 17.24 -3.59
CA ARG A 574 4.43 17.24 -2.13
C ARG A 574 5.83 17.51 -1.58
N GLN A 575 5.90 18.19 -0.44
CA GLN A 575 7.14 18.50 0.26
C GLN A 575 7.38 17.62 1.49
N GLY A 576 8.65 17.45 1.85
CA GLY A 576 9.05 16.94 3.16
C GLY A 576 8.84 15.43 3.32
N THR A 577 8.08 15.04 4.36
CA THR A 577 7.80 13.65 4.72
C THR A 577 7.01 12.91 3.64
N ARG A 578 7.01 11.57 3.65
CA ARG A 578 6.16 10.74 2.78
C ARG A 578 4.81 10.40 3.42
N SER A 579 4.30 11.30 4.25
CA SER A 579 2.97 11.20 4.87
C SER A 579 1.89 11.71 3.93
N SER A 580 0.67 11.19 4.05
CA SER A 580 -0.52 11.77 3.38
C SER A 580 -0.72 13.25 3.72
N ASP A 581 -0.26 13.65 4.90
CA ASP A 581 -0.40 15.00 5.45
C ASP A 581 0.75 15.93 5.00
N ALA A 582 1.67 15.42 4.18
CA ALA A 582 2.75 16.20 3.60
C ALA A 582 2.19 17.43 2.86
N ALA A 583 2.80 18.58 3.11
CA ALA A 583 2.37 19.84 2.53
C ALA A 583 2.40 19.77 0.99
N ILE A 584 1.31 20.21 0.38
CA ILE A 584 1.17 20.29 -1.07
C ILE A 584 1.84 21.59 -1.53
N GLU A 585 2.88 21.48 -2.37
CA GLU A 585 3.58 22.62 -2.98
C GLU A 585 2.81 23.15 -4.18
N ASP A 586 2.33 22.25 -5.04
CA ASP A 586 1.62 22.58 -6.26
C ASP A 586 0.69 21.44 -6.68
N GLN A 587 -0.43 21.79 -7.30
CA GLN A 587 -1.39 20.86 -7.87
C GLN A 587 -1.90 21.38 -9.20
N ARG A 588 -1.74 20.57 -10.24
CA ARG A 588 -2.16 20.89 -11.60
C ARG A 588 -3.11 19.81 -12.10
N LEU A 589 -4.12 20.23 -12.85
CA LEU A 589 -5.00 19.32 -13.56
C LEU A 589 -4.53 19.18 -15.00
N LEU A 590 -4.23 17.95 -15.41
CA LEU A 590 -3.99 17.59 -16.80
C LEU A 590 -5.21 16.87 -17.38
N ALA A 591 -5.31 16.88 -18.71
CA ALA A 591 -6.17 16.02 -19.47
C ALA A 591 -5.35 15.19 -20.45
N VAL A 592 -5.48 13.88 -20.37
CA VAL A 592 -5.00 12.94 -21.39
C VAL A 592 -6.16 12.65 -22.33
N VAL A 593 -6.02 13.07 -23.59
CA VAL A 593 -7.05 12.90 -24.61
C VAL A 593 -6.63 11.82 -25.59
N ARG A 594 -7.45 10.78 -25.75
CA ARG A 594 -7.27 9.71 -26.72
C ARG A 594 -8.35 9.75 -27.79
N ARG A 595 -7.93 9.52 -29.04
CA ARG A 595 -8.78 9.44 -30.24
C ARG A 595 -8.39 8.20 -31.02
N HIS A 596 -9.33 7.65 -31.78
CA HIS A 596 -9.07 6.55 -32.70
C HIS A 596 -7.93 6.90 -33.68
N ASP A 597 -6.97 5.99 -33.83
CA ASP A 597 -5.79 6.12 -34.70
C ASP A 597 -4.93 7.39 -34.51
N GLN A 598 -4.95 8.01 -33.32
CA GLN A 598 -4.11 9.17 -33.02
C GLN A 598 -3.29 8.94 -31.74
N PRO A 599 -2.04 9.43 -31.68
CA PRO A 599 -1.28 9.40 -30.45
C PRO A 599 -1.98 10.23 -29.36
N PRO A 600 -1.90 9.83 -28.08
CA PRO A 600 -2.51 10.56 -26.99
C PRO A 600 -1.96 11.98 -26.89
N GLN A 601 -2.85 12.93 -26.62
CA GLN A 601 -2.49 14.31 -26.30
C GLN A 601 -2.53 14.52 -24.80
N VAL A 602 -1.63 15.36 -24.28
CA VAL A 602 -1.56 15.74 -22.86
C VAL A 602 -1.66 17.26 -22.79
N LEU A 603 -2.69 17.77 -22.11
CA LEU A 603 -2.97 19.21 -22.01
C LEU A 603 -3.06 19.63 -20.55
N GLU A 604 -2.46 20.77 -20.20
CA GLU A 604 -2.56 21.36 -18.86
C GLU A 604 -3.77 22.31 -18.77
N LEU A 605 -4.69 22.03 -17.87
CA LEU A 605 -5.92 22.80 -17.68
C LEU A 605 -5.70 23.98 -16.72
N GLY A 606 -4.90 23.77 -15.67
CA GLY A 606 -4.44 24.84 -14.79
C GLY A 606 -4.26 24.38 -13.34
N SER A 607 -4.21 25.35 -12.42
CA SER A 607 -4.20 25.14 -10.97
C SER A 607 -5.46 24.38 -10.53
N PHE A 608 -5.28 23.23 -9.87
CA PHE A 608 -6.40 22.44 -9.37
C PHE A 608 -7.16 23.13 -8.21
N PRO A 609 -6.49 23.78 -7.22
CA PRO A 609 -7.18 24.58 -6.22
C PRO A 609 -8.12 25.64 -6.81
N ASP A 610 -7.71 26.31 -7.89
CA ASP A 610 -8.54 27.32 -8.57
C ASP A 610 -9.77 26.70 -9.24
N ILE A 611 -9.62 25.50 -9.82
CA ILE A 611 -10.73 24.74 -10.41
C ILE A 611 -11.70 24.30 -9.31
N VAL A 612 -11.20 23.77 -8.20
CA VAL A 612 -12.04 23.33 -7.07
C VAL A 612 -12.73 24.49 -6.37
N ALA A 613 -12.08 25.66 -6.27
CA ALA A 613 -12.72 26.86 -5.73
C ALA A 613 -13.96 27.25 -6.55
N ARG A 614 -13.90 27.15 -7.88
CA ARG A 614 -15.05 27.35 -8.77
C ARG A 614 -16.15 26.30 -8.55
N LEU A 615 -15.80 25.05 -8.21
CA LEU A 615 -16.79 24.01 -7.88
C LEU A 615 -17.61 24.37 -6.65
N LYS A 616 -16.96 24.85 -5.58
CA LYS A 616 -17.62 25.15 -4.31
C LYS A 616 -18.54 26.37 -4.36
N VAL A 617 -18.22 27.34 -5.22
CA VAL A 617 -19.05 28.54 -5.44
C VAL A 617 -20.23 28.24 -6.38
N GLY A 618 -20.17 27.14 -7.12
CA GLY A 618 -21.04 26.87 -8.28
C GLY A 618 -22.29 26.03 -8.06
N GLN A 619 -22.60 25.64 -6.83
CA GLN A 619 -23.83 24.88 -6.56
C GLN A 619 -25.10 25.76 -6.62
N GLU A 620 -24.98 27.07 -6.86
CA GLU A 620 -26.10 28.02 -6.75
C GLU A 620 -26.40 28.86 -8.02
N GLY A 621 -25.80 28.60 -9.20
CA GLY A 621 -26.09 29.44 -10.38
C GLY A 621 -25.60 29.00 -11.77
N THR A 622 -26.26 29.50 -12.83
CA THR A 622 -25.99 29.18 -14.25
C THR A 622 -24.62 29.64 -14.76
N ASP A 623 -24.04 30.68 -14.17
CA ASP A 623 -22.75 31.24 -14.60
C ASP A 623 -21.59 30.32 -14.23
N THR A 624 -21.67 29.62 -13.09
CA THR A 624 -20.59 28.73 -12.66
C THR A 624 -20.50 27.45 -13.49
N ALA A 625 -21.61 26.95 -14.03
CA ALA A 625 -21.60 25.83 -14.98
C ALA A 625 -20.84 26.17 -16.28
N LYS A 626 -20.88 27.44 -16.72
CA LYS A 626 -20.13 27.94 -17.88
C LYS A 626 -18.65 28.13 -17.57
N GLU A 627 -18.33 28.69 -16.40
CA GLU A 627 -16.94 28.84 -15.94
C GLU A 627 -16.25 27.48 -15.79
N MET A 628 -16.97 26.48 -15.25
CA MET A 628 -16.45 25.12 -15.10
C MET A 628 -16.23 24.44 -16.45
N TYR A 629 -17.15 24.60 -17.39
CA TYR A 629 -16.94 24.14 -18.77
C TYR A 629 -15.71 24.80 -19.38
N ALA A 630 -15.55 26.13 -19.25
CA ALA A 630 -14.41 26.83 -19.80
C ALA A 630 -13.08 26.34 -19.21
N ALA A 631 -13.05 26.09 -17.89
CA ALA A 631 -11.89 25.56 -17.19
C ALA A 631 -11.52 24.13 -17.61
N LEU A 632 -12.51 23.24 -17.80
CA LEU A 632 -12.27 21.82 -18.08
C LEU A 632 -12.16 21.51 -19.58
N PHE A 633 -13.00 22.13 -20.41
CA PHE A 633 -13.15 21.81 -21.84
C PHE A 633 -12.64 22.90 -22.78
N GLY A 634 -12.43 24.13 -22.30
CA GLY A 634 -12.00 25.25 -23.16
C GLY A 634 -10.73 24.94 -23.95
N LYS A 635 -9.71 24.40 -23.27
CA LYS A 635 -8.44 23.98 -23.91
C LYS A 635 -8.51 22.66 -24.66
N LEU A 636 -9.58 21.87 -24.47
CA LEU A 636 -9.72 20.53 -25.07
C LEU A 636 -10.34 20.56 -26.46
N SER A 637 -11.03 21.65 -26.83
CA SER A 637 -11.76 21.78 -28.09
C SER A 637 -10.98 21.29 -29.33
N GLY A 638 -9.70 21.68 -29.45
CA GLY A 638 -8.84 21.23 -30.55
C GLY A 638 -8.52 19.73 -30.53
N ALA A 639 -8.32 19.14 -29.35
CA ALA A 639 -8.05 17.71 -29.19
C ALA A 639 -9.32 16.85 -29.35
N LEU A 640 -10.49 17.41 -29.00
CA LEU A 640 -11.79 16.76 -29.13
C LEU A 640 -12.32 16.79 -30.58
N GLY A 641 -11.97 17.79 -31.38
CA GLY A 641 -12.30 17.85 -32.81
C GLY A 641 -13.77 17.48 -33.12
N GLY A 642 -14.00 16.66 -34.14
CA GLY A 642 -15.34 16.20 -34.54
C GLY A 642 -15.89 15.02 -33.72
N ALA A 643 -15.55 14.91 -32.43
CA ALA A 643 -16.11 13.89 -31.56
C ALA A 643 -17.61 14.14 -31.31
N GLU A 644 -18.39 13.06 -31.22
CA GLU A 644 -19.82 13.07 -30.87
C GLU A 644 -20.09 12.35 -29.56
N ARG A 645 -19.19 11.42 -29.17
CA ARG A 645 -19.25 10.70 -27.90
C ARG A 645 -18.00 10.97 -27.09
N LEU A 646 -18.21 11.26 -25.81
CA LEU A 646 -17.17 11.65 -24.88
C LEU A 646 -17.16 10.71 -23.69
N PHE A 647 -16.12 9.87 -23.61
CA PHE A 647 -15.80 9.12 -22.41
C PHE A 647 -14.96 9.99 -21.49
N ILE A 648 -15.37 10.12 -20.24
CA ILE A 648 -14.70 10.93 -19.23
C ILE A 648 -14.27 10.02 -18.09
N VAL A 649 -13.00 10.11 -17.69
CA VAL A 649 -12.49 9.50 -16.45
C VAL A 649 -12.19 10.65 -15.48
N PRO A 650 -13.11 11.00 -14.55
CA PRO A 650 -12.89 12.07 -13.57
C PRO A 650 -11.74 11.73 -12.61
N ASP A 651 -11.17 12.72 -11.93
CA ASP A 651 -10.17 12.52 -10.87
C ASP A 651 -10.51 13.37 -9.65
N ALA A 652 -10.17 12.89 -8.46
CA ALA A 652 -10.40 13.56 -7.18
C ALA A 652 -11.83 14.17 -7.06
N GLU A 653 -11.97 15.46 -6.75
CA GLU A 653 -13.26 16.17 -6.62
C GLU A 653 -14.11 16.16 -7.90
N LEU A 654 -13.52 15.88 -9.07
CA LEU A 654 -14.26 15.93 -10.34
C LEU A 654 -15.30 14.81 -10.47
N TYR A 655 -15.18 13.73 -9.71
CA TYR A 655 -16.24 12.70 -9.67
C TYR A 655 -17.55 13.23 -9.12
N GLY A 656 -17.52 14.30 -8.31
CA GLY A 656 -18.70 14.99 -7.79
C GLY A 656 -19.36 15.93 -8.80
N ILE A 657 -18.86 16.03 -10.04
CA ILE A 657 -19.36 16.98 -11.04
C ILE A 657 -20.45 16.35 -11.91
N PRO A 658 -21.62 17.01 -12.04
CA PRO A 658 -22.61 16.64 -13.05
C PRO A 658 -22.14 17.12 -14.43
N PHE A 659 -21.20 16.39 -15.07
CA PHE A 659 -20.61 16.79 -16.37
C PHE A 659 -21.67 17.15 -17.43
N ALA A 660 -22.77 16.40 -17.46
CA ALA A 660 -23.92 16.64 -18.34
C ALA A 660 -24.52 18.05 -18.21
N ALA A 661 -24.45 18.66 -17.02
CA ALA A 661 -25.01 19.97 -16.71
C ALA A 661 -24.05 21.15 -16.98
N LEU A 662 -22.79 20.87 -17.32
CA LEU A 662 -21.84 21.91 -17.74
C LEU A 662 -22.32 22.58 -19.03
N ARG A 663 -22.05 23.88 -19.18
CA ARG A 663 -22.56 24.66 -20.31
C ARG A 663 -21.44 25.30 -21.13
N ASP A 664 -21.51 25.21 -22.45
CA ASP A 664 -20.58 25.94 -23.31
C ASP A 664 -20.85 27.45 -23.31
N GLY A 665 -20.02 28.20 -24.05
CA GLY A 665 -20.18 29.66 -24.19
C GLY A 665 -21.51 30.09 -24.80
N GLU A 666 -22.17 29.21 -25.57
CA GLU A 666 -23.49 29.42 -26.18
C GLU A 666 -24.63 29.04 -25.22
N GLY A 667 -24.32 28.48 -24.05
CA GLY A 667 -25.28 28.07 -23.03
C GLY A 667 -25.87 26.68 -23.23
N ARG A 668 -25.38 25.92 -24.22
CA ARG A 668 -25.77 24.52 -24.47
C ARG A 668 -25.15 23.62 -23.43
N PHE A 669 -25.93 22.67 -22.93
CA PHE A 669 -25.44 21.66 -22.00
C PHE A 669 -24.46 20.70 -22.68
N LEU A 670 -23.52 20.15 -21.93
CA LEU A 670 -22.55 19.18 -22.47
C LEU A 670 -23.27 17.96 -23.09
N ASP A 671 -24.37 17.50 -22.49
CA ASP A 671 -25.20 16.42 -23.03
C ASP A 671 -25.95 16.81 -24.33
N GLN A 672 -26.11 18.10 -24.63
CA GLN A 672 -26.62 18.54 -25.94
C GLN A 672 -25.54 18.50 -27.02
N ILE A 673 -24.26 18.57 -26.63
CA ILE A 673 -23.10 18.60 -27.53
C ILE A 673 -22.55 17.19 -27.78
N TYR A 674 -22.43 16.38 -26.71
CA TYR A 674 -21.86 15.04 -26.75
C TYR A 674 -22.79 14.00 -26.11
N GLU A 675 -22.64 12.73 -26.49
CA GLU A 675 -23.03 11.61 -25.65
C GLU A 675 -21.97 11.41 -24.54
N VAL A 676 -22.25 11.91 -23.34
CA VAL A 676 -21.29 11.86 -22.21
C VAL A 676 -21.40 10.53 -21.47
N ARG A 677 -20.26 9.86 -21.26
CA ARG A 677 -20.16 8.58 -20.56
C ARG A 677 -19.05 8.65 -19.51
N LEU A 678 -19.38 8.37 -18.25
CA LEU A 678 -18.39 8.41 -17.16
C LEU A 678 -17.83 7.03 -16.92
N LEU A 679 -16.51 6.90 -17.02
CA LEU A 679 -15.79 5.69 -16.68
C LEU A 679 -15.20 5.85 -15.28
N THR A 680 -15.27 4.78 -14.49
CA THR A 680 -14.56 4.72 -13.19
C THR A 680 -13.04 4.70 -13.38
N ARG A 681 -12.59 4.11 -14.49
CA ARG A 681 -11.19 3.94 -14.89
C ARG A 681 -11.08 3.82 -16.41
N GLU A 682 -9.92 4.16 -16.95
CA GLU A 682 -9.69 4.17 -18.40
C GLU A 682 -9.73 2.77 -19.05
N ASP A 683 -9.26 1.74 -18.33
CA ASP A 683 -9.28 0.34 -18.77
C ASP A 683 -10.67 -0.31 -18.72
N ALA A 684 -11.68 0.37 -18.21
CA ALA A 684 -13.08 -0.05 -18.32
C ALA A 684 -13.67 0.20 -19.71
N LEU A 685 -13.04 1.02 -20.57
CA LEU A 685 -13.60 1.35 -21.88
C LEU A 685 -13.95 0.11 -22.74
N PRO A 686 -13.06 -0.90 -22.90
CA PRO A 686 -13.36 -2.07 -23.74
C PRO A 686 -14.54 -2.91 -23.24
N THR A 687 -14.83 -2.89 -21.93
CA THR A 687 -15.99 -3.57 -21.33
C THR A 687 -17.24 -2.69 -21.33
N ALA A 688 -17.08 -1.38 -21.16
CA ALA A 688 -18.17 -0.40 -21.14
C ALA A 688 -18.91 -0.30 -22.48
N VAL A 689 -18.26 -0.56 -23.61
CA VAL A 689 -18.92 -0.57 -24.93
C VAL A 689 -19.65 -1.88 -25.26
N ARG A 690 -19.63 -2.86 -24.33
CA ARG A 690 -20.29 -4.18 -24.50
C ARG A 690 -21.48 -4.31 -23.56
N ARG A 691 -22.51 -5.07 -23.97
CA ARG A 691 -23.73 -5.33 -23.17
C ARG A 691 -24.30 -4.02 -22.60
N ASP A 692 -24.40 -3.00 -23.44
CA ASP A 692 -24.80 -1.64 -23.06
C ASP A 692 -26.29 -1.35 -23.32
N ARG A 693 -27.10 -2.41 -23.49
CA ARG A 693 -28.51 -2.34 -23.87
C ARG A 693 -29.31 -3.39 -23.12
N LEU A 694 -30.62 -3.21 -23.05
CA LEU A 694 -31.52 -4.26 -22.59
C LEU A 694 -31.54 -5.42 -23.62
N ALA A 695 -31.11 -6.61 -23.19
CA ALA A 695 -31.24 -7.84 -23.97
C ALA A 695 -32.53 -8.61 -23.62
N PRO A 696 -33.30 -9.12 -24.61
CA PRO A 696 -34.47 -9.97 -24.36
C PRO A 696 -34.11 -11.22 -23.54
N GLY A 697 -35.02 -11.66 -22.67
CA GLY A 697 -34.80 -12.82 -21.80
C GLY A 697 -33.92 -12.55 -20.57
N GLY A 698 -33.53 -11.29 -20.35
CA GLY A 698 -32.83 -10.87 -19.14
C GLY A 698 -33.67 -11.03 -17.87
N LYS A 699 -33.01 -10.98 -16.71
CA LYS A 699 -33.67 -11.01 -15.39
C LYS A 699 -33.48 -9.69 -14.70
N ALA A 700 -34.55 -9.15 -14.12
CA ALA A 700 -34.55 -7.89 -13.40
C ALA A 700 -35.03 -8.08 -11.96
N VAL A 701 -34.28 -7.54 -11.00
CA VAL A 701 -34.68 -7.45 -9.59
C VAL A 701 -34.93 -6.00 -9.26
N LEU A 702 -36.15 -5.68 -8.82
CA LEU A 702 -36.57 -4.32 -8.47
C LEU A 702 -36.98 -4.28 -7.01
N ALA A 703 -36.57 -3.26 -6.25
CA ALA A 703 -37.01 -3.05 -4.87
C ALA A 703 -37.37 -1.60 -4.62
N GLY A 704 -38.54 -1.35 -4.01
CA GLY A 704 -39.06 0.00 -3.75
C GLY A 704 -40.36 -0.05 -2.95
N GLY A 705 -40.79 1.07 -2.38
CA GLY A 705 -41.93 1.11 -1.47
C GLY A 705 -41.69 0.27 -0.22
N LEU A 706 -40.47 0.32 0.32
CA LEU A 706 -40.02 -0.52 1.43
C LEU A 706 -40.61 -0.05 2.77
N ASP A 707 -40.84 -1.02 3.65
CA ASP A 707 -41.19 -0.76 5.04
C ASP A 707 -39.93 -0.88 5.90
N PHE A 708 -39.45 0.28 6.37
CA PHE A 708 -38.24 0.38 7.17
C PHE A 708 -38.44 0.04 8.65
N SER A 709 -39.68 -0.14 9.10
CA SER A 709 -39.96 -0.39 10.52
C SER A 709 -39.46 -1.75 10.99
N SER A 710 -38.94 -1.79 12.23
CA SER A 710 -38.38 -3.00 12.83
C SER A 710 -38.85 -3.14 14.29
N GLY A 711 -39.90 -3.92 14.50
CA GLY A 711 -40.54 -4.05 15.81
C GLY A 711 -41.13 -2.72 16.29
N LYS A 712 -40.51 -2.11 17.32
CA LYS A 712 -40.93 -0.79 17.86
C LYS A 712 -40.21 0.38 17.20
N GLN A 713 -39.13 0.12 16.47
CA GLN A 713 -38.35 1.14 15.77
C GLN A 713 -39.06 1.57 14.50
N LYS A 714 -39.11 2.88 14.26
CA LYS A 714 -39.82 3.45 13.11
C LYS A 714 -38.96 3.39 11.84
N GLY A 715 -37.65 3.60 12.00
CA GLY A 715 -36.72 3.77 10.90
C GLY A 715 -36.94 5.01 10.05
N PRO A 716 -36.23 5.11 8.92
CA PRO A 716 -36.31 6.28 8.04
C PRO A 716 -37.72 6.57 7.50
N ARG A 717 -37.93 7.82 7.09
CA ARG A 717 -39.21 8.27 6.51
C ARG A 717 -39.59 7.46 5.28
N ALA A 718 -40.86 7.06 5.15
CA ALA A 718 -41.34 6.37 3.95
C ALA A 718 -41.21 7.22 2.67
N LEU A 719 -40.85 6.56 1.57
CA LEU A 719 -40.72 7.13 0.22
C LEU A 719 -41.83 6.56 -0.68
N PRO A 720 -43.05 7.10 -0.65
CA PRO A 720 -44.20 6.50 -1.33
C PRO A 720 -44.07 6.45 -2.86
N ALA A 721 -43.34 7.38 -3.50
CA ALA A 721 -43.21 7.36 -4.96
C ALA A 721 -42.37 6.18 -5.46
N THR A 722 -41.42 5.68 -4.65
CA THR A 722 -40.60 4.49 -4.98
C THR A 722 -41.44 3.23 -5.23
N ALA A 723 -42.62 3.10 -4.61
CA ALA A 723 -43.53 1.97 -4.87
C ALA A 723 -44.10 2.02 -6.30
N ARG A 724 -44.45 3.23 -6.76
CA ARG A 724 -44.90 3.48 -8.14
C ARG A 724 -43.74 3.31 -9.12
N GLU A 725 -42.56 3.80 -8.77
CA GLU A 725 -41.34 3.68 -9.59
C GLU A 725 -41.07 2.24 -9.99
N VAL A 726 -40.93 1.33 -9.02
CA VAL A 726 -40.60 -0.08 -9.32
C VAL A 726 -41.73 -0.84 -10.00
N ALA A 727 -43.00 -0.46 -9.73
CA ALA A 727 -44.14 -1.05 -10.41
C ALA A 727 -44.17 -0.69 -11.91
N GLU A 728 -43.94 0.58 -12.25
CA GLU A 728 -43.94 1.04 -13.64
C GLU A 728 -42.68 0.59 -14.39
N VAL A 729 -41.50 0.65 -13.77
CA VAL A 729 -40.27 0.09 -14.33
C VAL A 729 -40.42 -1.41 -14.61
N GLY A 730 -41.05 -2.15 -13.68
CA GLY A 730 -41.36 -3.56 -13.86
C GLY A 730 -42.21 -3.83 -15.11
N LYS A 731 -43.25 -3.04 -15.34
CA LYS A 731 -44.10 -3.17 -16.55
C LYS A 731 -43.30 -2.95 -17.83
N VAL A 732 -42.44 -1.93 -17.86
CA VAL A 732 -41.58 -1.62 -19.02
C VAL A 732 -40.64 -2.79 -19.31
N LEU A 733 -39.96 -3.31 -18.28
CA LEU A 733 -39.02 -4.42 -18.43
C LEU A 733 -39.72 -5.74 -18.83
N THR A 734 -40.86 -6.06 -18.24
CA THR A 734 -41.66 -7.23 -18.67
C THR A 734 -42.10 -7.09 -20.13
N SER A 735 -42.48 -5.90 -20.57
CA SER A 735 -42.82 -5.62 -21.98
C SER A 735 -41.62 -5.78 -22.91
N ALA A 736 -40.41 -5.48 -22.41
CA ALA A 736 -39.15 -5.72 -23.11
C ALA A 736 -38.66 -7.19 -23.02
N GLY A 737 -39.46 -8.11 -22.48
CA GLY A 737 -39.16 -9.54 -22.42
C GLY A 737 -38.29 -9.97 -21.23
N TYR A 738 -38.24 -9.18 -20.15
CA TYR A 738 -37.51 -9.54 -18.92
C TYR A 738 -38.36 -10.35 -17.95
N GLY A 739 -37.74 -11.31 -17.27
CA GLY A 739 -38.27 -11.88 -16.04
C GLY A 739 -38.07 -10.91 -14.88
N THR A 740 -39.14 -10.34 -14.34
CA THR A 740 -39.09 -9.31 -13.29
C THR A 740 -39.45 -9.88 -11.91
N ARG A 741 -38.63 -9.55 -10.90
CA ARG A 741 -38.90 -9.82 -9.48
C ARG A 741 -38.97 -8.51 -8.73
N VAL A 742 -40.18 -8.11 -8.30
CA VAL A 742 -40.41 -6.85 -7.58
C VAL A 742 -40.59 -7.11 -6.08
N LEU A 743 -39.76 -6.48 -5.25
CA LEU A 743 -39.76 -6.58 -3.78
C LEU A 743 -40.27 -5.27 -3.18
N THR A 744 -41.33 -5.33 -2.38
CA THR A 744 -41.95 -4.14 -1.75
C THR A 744 -42.30 -4.41 -0.28
N GLY A 745 -42.62 -3.36 0.48
CA GLY A 745 -42.97 -3.46 1.89
C GLY A 745 -41.88 -4.14 2.71
N THR A 746 -42.25 -5.12 3.54
CA THR A 746 -41.30 -5.86 4.38
C THR A 746 -40.52 -6.96 3.64
N ALA A 747 -40.76 -7.17 2.33
CA ALA A 747 -40.13 -8.25 1.57
C ALA A 747 -38.74 -7.87 1.01
N GLY A 748 -38.45 -6.57 0.85
CA GLY A 748 -37.17 -6.06 0.35
C GLY A 748 -36.06 -6.06 1.41
N THR A 749 -35.85 -7.20 2.06
CA THR A 749 -34.77 -7.40 3.04
C THR A 749 -33.44 -7.70 2.35
N GLU A 750 -32.33 -7.54 3.05
CA GLU A 750 -31.00 -7.93 2.55
C GLU A 750 -30.93 -9.38 2.09
N ASP A 751 -31.51 -10.31 2.85
CA ASP A 751 -31.49 -11.74 2.50
C ASP A 751 -32.25 -12.02 1.21
N ALA A 752 -33.42 -11.39 1.05
CA ALA A 752 -34.20 -11.54 -0.17
C ALA A 752 -33.46 -11.00 -1.40
N LEU A 753 -32.77 -9.86 -1.26
CA LEU A 753 -31.95 -9.29 -2.33
C LEU A 753 -30.72 -10.15 -2.63
N ARG A 754 -29.99 -10.59 -1.61
CA ARG A 754 -28.79 -11.45 -1.76
C ARG A 754 -29.13 -12.78 -2.46
N GLN A 755 -30.34 -13.30 -2.27
CA GLN A 755 -30.82 -14.49 -2.98
C GLN A 755 -31.32 -14.20 -4.41
N ALA A 756 -31.94 -13.04 -4.65
CA ALA A 756 -32.58 -12.74 -5.93
C ALA A 756 -31.62 -12.19 -6.99
N ILE A 757 -30.57 -11.47 -6.57
CA ILE A 757 -29.67 -10.74 -7.47
C ILE A 757 -28.73 -11.64 -8.31
N PRO A 758 -28.16 -12.75 -7.78
CA PRO A 758 -27.28 -13.59 -8.59
C PRO A 758 -27.93 -14.00 -9.93
N GLY A 759 -27.28 -13.64 -11.04
CA GLY A 759 -27.78 -13.89 -12.40
C GLY A 759 -28.79 -12.87 -12.94
N ALA A 760 -29.12 -11.81 -12.20
CA ALA A 760 -29.90 -10.68 -12.71
C ALA A 760 -29.02 -9.75 -13.57
N SER A 761 -29.50 -9.38 -14.76
CA SER A 761 -28.81 -8.42 -15.63
C SER A 761 -29.19 -6.97 -15.32
N VAL A 762 -30.33 -6.75 -14.65
CA VAL A 762 -30.78 -5.43 -14.16
C VAL A 762 -31.11 -5.52 -12.68
N VAL A 763 -30.53 -4.63 -11.87
CA VAL A 763 -30.89 -4.46 -10.45
C VAL A 763 -31.30 -3.02 -10.23
N HIS A 764 -32.49 -2.77 -9.72
CA HIS A 764 -33.01 -1.43 -9.44
C HIS A 764 -33.47 -1.33 -7.99
N LEU A 765 -32.80 -0.50 -7.20
CA LEU A 765 -33.12 -0.29 -5.79
C LEU A 765 -33.52 1.18 -5.60
N ALA A 766 -34.81 1.42 -5.32
CA ALA A 766 -35.38 2.73 -5.03
C ALA A 766 -35.64 2.85 -3.53
N THR A 767 -34.75 3.54 -2.82
CA THR A 767 -34.72 3.57 -1.35
C THR A 767 -33.89 4.75 -0.83
N HIS A 768 -33.68 4.84 0.49
CA HIS A 768 -32.73 5.81 1.07
C HIS A 768 -31.28 5.37 0.84
N GLY A 769 -30.42 6.34 0.55
CA GLY A 769 -28.98 6.20 0.52
C GLY A 769 -28.36 7.24 1.45
N PHE A 770 -27.14 6.99 1.90
CA PHE A 770 -26.41 7.89 2.79
C PHE A 770 -24.91 7.80 2.52
N PHE A 771 -24.23 8.92 2.77
CA PHE A 771 -22.78 8.95 2.90
C PHE A 771 -22.37 9.90 4.03
N GLU A 772 -21.80 9.37 5.10
CA GLU A 772 -21.47 10.14 6.28
C GLU A 772 -20.09 10.80 6.18
N PRO A 773 -19.91 12.03 6.71
CA PRO A 773 -18.58 12.64 6.82
C PRO A 773 -17.61 11.80 7.67
N PRO A 774 -16.28 11.96 7.53
CA PRO A 774 -15.32 11.21 8.33
C PRO A 774 -15.50 11.42 9.84
N HIS A 775 -15.72 10.35 10.59
CA HIS A 775 -15.79 10.33 12.05
C HIS A 775 -15.43 8.93 12.60
N ASP A 776 -15.14 8.84 13.90
CA ASP A 776 -14.99 7.60 14.69
C ASP A 776 -14.01 6.54 14.17
N GLY A 777 -13.09 6.92 13.27
CA GLY A 777 -12.09 6.01 12.69
C GLY A 777 -12.67 4.97 11.72
N LEU A 778 -13.97 5.07 11.39
CA LEU A 778 -14.64 4.19 10.43
C LEU A 778 -14.15 4.46 9.01
N SER A 779 -13.98 3.39 8.24
CA SER A 779 -13.57 3.52 6.85
C SER A 779 -14.71 4.09 5.99
N ALA A 780 -14.35 4.66 4.85
CA ALA A 780 -15.32 5.22 3.91
C ALA A 780 -16.31 4.17 3.35
N LEU A 781 -15.93 2.89 3.36
CA LEU A 781 -16.78 1.79 2.92
C LEU A 781 -17.86 1.44 3.97
N TRP A 782 -17.64 1.80 5.24
CA TRP A 782 -18.63 1.69 6.31
C TRP A 782 -19.49 2.95 6.50
N ARG A 783 -19.09 4.09 5.92
CA ARG A 783 -19.85 5.35 6.00
C ARG A 783 -20.83 5.57 4.86
N GLY A 784 -20.79 4.72 3.83
CA GLY A 784 -21.70 4.78 2.70
C GLY A 784 -22.56 3.53 2.59
N GLY A 785 -23.85 3.69 2.32
CA GLY A 785 -24.77 2.57 2.20
C GLY A 785 -26.15 2.93 1.70
N ILE A 786 -27.01 1.91 1.62
CA ILE A 786 -28.44 2.05 1.34
C ILE A 786 -29.27 1.38 2.44
N VAL A 787 -30.49 1.88 2.65
CA VAL A 787 -31.41 1.34 3.65
C VAL A 787 -32.38 0.38 2.99
N LEU A 788 -32.64 -0.75 3.62
CA LEU A 788 -33.52 -1.82 3.16
C LEU A 788 -34.66 -2.06 4.15
N ALA A 789 -35.58 -2.96 3.81
CA ALA A 789 -36.73 -3.24 4.67
C ALA A 789 -36.28 -3.75 6.04
N ARG A 790 -37.02 -3.36 7.09
CA ARG A 790 -36.78 -3.74 8.50
C ARG A 790 -35.48 -3.20 9.12
N ALA A 791 -34.93 -2.12 8.58
CA ALA A 791 -33.79 -1.40 9.13
C ALA A 791 -33.97 -1.01 10.62
N GLY A 792 -35.14 -0.50 10.96
CA GLY A 792 -35.36 0.17 12.24
C GLY A 792 -34.60 1.48 12.29
N ASP A 793 -34.32 1.94 13.51
CA ASP A 793 -33.58 3.20 13.73
C ASP A 793 -32.08 2.95 13.56
N ASP A 794 -31.32 4.04 13.40
CA ASP A 794 -29.89 4.01 13.13
C ASP A 794 -29.08 3.21 14.17
N LYS A 795 -28.12 2.43 13.69
CA LYS A 795 -27.31 1.50 14.48
C LYS A 795 -25.84 1.59 14.06
N PRO A 796 -24.89 1.38 14.98
CA PRO A 796 -23.48 1.29 14.62
C PRO A 796 -23.25 0.20 13.56
N PRO A 797 -22.42 0.45 12.54
CA PRO A 797 -22.18 -0.49 11.45
C PRO A 797 -21.60 -1.80 11.97
N LYS A 798 -22.12 -2.93 11.47
CA LYS A 798 -21.63 -4.27 11.81
C LYS A 798 -21.74 -5.23 10.62
N ALA A 799 -20.63 -5.88 10.30
CA ALA A 799 -20.54 -6.73 9.12
C ALA A 799 -21.48 -7.94 9.18
N ASN A 800 -22.27 -8.10 8.11
CA ASN A 800 -23.24 -9.17 7.88
C ASN A 800 -24.28 -9.33 9.00
N ASP A 801 -24.67 -8.25 9.68
CA ASP A 801 -25.62 -8.32 10.80
C ASP A 801 -27.09 -8.45 10.37
N ARG A 802 -27.37 -8.37 9.05
CA ARG A 802 -28.73 -8.45 8.46
C ARG A 802 -29.69 -7.47 9.09
N ASP A 803 -29.18 -6.27 9.36
CA ASP A 803 -29.85 -5.26 10.16
C ASP A 803 -30.73 -4.34 9.31
N GLY A 804 -30.71 -4.49 7.97
CA GLY A 804 -31.44 -3.66 7.02
C GLY A 804 -30.65 -2.45 6.53
N TYR A 805 -29.39 -2.30 6.92
CA TYR A 805 -28.45 -1.32 6.37
C TYR A 805 -27.41 -2.05 5.53
N LEU A 806 -27.44 -1.84 4.21
CA LEU A 806 -26.48 -2.45 3.31
C LEU A 806 -25.33 -1.47 3.05
N TYR A 807 -24.22 -1.69 3.75
CA TYR A 807 -23.02 -0.84 3.64
C TYR A 807 -22.19 -1.20 2.40
N ALA A 808 -21.40 -0.24 1.91
CA ALA A 808 -20.50 -0.45 0.77
C ALA A 808 -19.47 -1.58 1.05
N GLU A 809 -18.97 -1.71 2.28
CA GLU A 809 -18.10 -2.83 2.69
C GLU A 809 -18.75 -4.20 2.49
N GLU A 810 -20.04 -4.33 2.81
CA GLU A 810 -20.78 -5.58 2.64
C GLU A 810 -21.11 -5.84 1.17
N LEU A 811 -21.52 -4.80 0.46
CA LEU A 811 -21.89 -4.86 -0.95
C LEU A 811 -20.72 -5.30 -1.83
N MET A 812 -19.48 -4.91 -1.49
CA MET A 812 -18.26 -5.41 -2.16
C MET A 812 -18.16 -6.93 -2.18
N GLY A 813 -18.72 -7.61 -1.17
CA GLY A 813 -18.73 -9.07 -1.09
C GLY A 813 -19.76 -9.74 -2.00
N TRP A 814 -20.72 -8.99 -2.56
CA TRP A 814 -21.81 -9.55 -3.36
C TRP A 814 -21.34 -9.90 -4.78
N ASP A 815 -22.11 -10.75 -5.46
CA ASP A 815 -21.90 -11.10 -6.86
C ASP A 815 -22.88 -10.35 -7.76
N LEU A 816 -22.38 -9.29 -8.39
CA LEU A 816 -23.07 -8.49 -9.40
C LEU A 816 -22.49 -8.73 -10.80
N SER A 817 -21.69 -9.78 -11.00
CA SER A 817 -20.95 -10.02 -12.25
C SER A 817 -21.85 -10.25 -13.49
N ALA A 818 -23.13 -10.57 -13.25
CA ALA A 818 -24.15 -10.71 -14.29
C ALA A 818 -24.85 -9.38 -14.64
N ALA A 819 -24.78 -8.38 -13.75
CA ALA A 819 -25.50 -7.13 -13.86
C ALA A 819 -24.86 -6.20 -14.91
N ASP A 820 -25.62 -5.94 -15.98
CA ASP A 820 -25.27 -4.96 -17.01
C ASP A 820 -25.59 -3.53 -16.56
N LEU A 821 -26.56 -3.40 -15.65
CA LEU A 821 -26.99 -2.15 -15.04
C LEU A 821 -27.46 -2.38 -13.59
N VAL A 822 -26.86 -1.65 -12.66
CA VAL A 822 -27.35 -1.44 -11.30
C VAL A 822 -27.82 0.01 -11.17
N VAL A 823 -29.04 0.21 -10.71
CA VAL A 823 -29.60 1.54 -10.43
C VAL A 823 -29.82 1.65 -8.93
N LEU A 824 -29.16 2.62 -8.30
CA LEU A 824 -29.46 3.04 -6.94
C LEU A 824 -30.19 4.39 -7.01
N SER A 825 -31.52 4.33 -7.08
CA SER A 825 -32.40 5.50 -6.99
C SER A 825 -32.52 5.89 -5.51
N ALA A 826 -31.42 6.41 -4.99
CA ALA A 826 -31.17 6.66 -3.57
C ALA A 826 -30.15 7.80 -3.41
N CYS A 827 -30.33 8.64 -2.38
CA CYS A 827 -29.53 9.84 -2.13
C CYS A 827 -28.03 9.55 -1.92
N GLU A 828 -27.17 10.45 -2.40
CA GLU A 828 -25.72 10.50 -2.11
C GLU A 828 -24.95 9.21 -2.45
N THR A 829 -25.46 8.41 -3.38
CA THR A 829 -24.86 7.12 -3.72
C THR A 829 -23.64 7.22 -4.62
N ALA A 830 -23.39 8.39 -5.23
CA ALA A 830 -22.20 8.68 -6.03
C ALA A 830 -21.08 9.39 -5.25
N VAL A 831 -21.22 9.52 -3.92
CA VAL A 831 -20.25 10.21 -3.05
C VAL A 831 -19.29 9.21 -2.40
N GLY A 832 -18.08 9.66 -2.08
CA GLY A 832 -17.09 8.86 -1.37
C GLY A 832 -15.89 9.68 -0.90
N ASP A 833 -15.06 9.08 -0.05
CA ASP A 833 -13.81 9.69 0.40
C ASP A 833 -12.68 9.45 -0.60
N ARG A 834 -11.66 10.31 -0.53
CA ARG A 834 -10.40 10.05 -1.22
C ARG A 834 -9.73 8.85 -0.60
N SER A 835 -9.40 7.87 -1.44
CA SER A 835 -8.54 6.77 -1.03
C SER A 835 -7.08 7.20 -1.11
N ALA A 836 -6.25 6.67 -0.23
CA ALA A 836 -4.79 6.77 -0.38
C ALA A 836 -4.30 5.94 -1.59
N VAL A 837 -5.11 4.98 -2.06
CA VAL A 837 -4.73 3.94 -3.03
C VAL A 837 -5.68 3.85 -4.24
N SER A 838 -6.68 4.72 -4.33
CA SER A 838 -7.71 4.73 -5.37
C SER A 838 -8.31 6.13 -5.48
N ALA A 839 -9.14 6.40 -6.48
CA ALA A 839 -9.72 7.73 -6.70
C ALA A 839 -10.83 8.07 -5.68
N ILE A 840 -11.83 7.20 -5.52
CA ILE A 840 -12.96 7.39 -4.59
C ILE A 840 -13.29 6.08 -3.87
N ARG A 841 -13.55 6.14 -2.55
CA ARG A 841 -14.04 5.03 -1.74
C ARG A 841 -15.48 5.30 -1.26
N GLY A 842 -16.39 4.44 -1.69
CA GLY A 842 -17.82 4.49 -1.41
C GLY A 842 -18.59 3.45 -2.23
N LEU A 843 -19.90 3.63 -2.38
CA LEU A 843 -20.76 2.75 -3.18
C LEU A 843 -20.31 2.56 -4.65
N PRO A 844 -19.80 3.57 -5.38
CA PRO A 844 -19.34 3.37 -6.76
C PRO A 844 -18.23 2.32 -6.86
N THR A 845 -17.26 2.39 -5.96
CA THR A 845 -16.15 1.43 -5.89
C THR A 845 -16.63 0.06 -5.43
N ALA A 846 -17.57 0.02 -4.48
CA ALA A 846 -18.12 -1.24 -4.01
C ALA A 846 -18.87 -2.02 -5.10
N LEU A 847 -19.70 -1.33 -5.88
CA LEU A 847 -20.43 -1.90 -7.01
C LEU A 847 -19.49 -2.40 -8.11
N ALA A 848 -18.45 -1.62 -8.43
CA ALA A 848 -17.45 -2.02 -9.42
C ALA A 848 -16.66 -3.26 -8.95
N ILE A 849 -16.30 -3.36 -7.66
CA ILE A 849 -15.65 -4.53 -7.07
C ILE A 849 -16.59 -5.73 -7.05
N ALA A 850 -17.87 -5.53 -6.77
CA ALA A 850 -18.89 -6.59 -6.79
C ALA A 850 -19.19 -7.10 -8.21
N GLY A 851 -18.71 -6.42 -9.27
CA GLY A 851 -18.79 -6.87 -10.65
C GLY A 851 -19.86 -6.21 -11.50
N ALA A 852 -20.53 -5.17 -11.00
CA ALA A 852 -21.50 -4.40 -11.79
C ALA A 852 -20.79 -3.68 -12.94
N ARG A 853 -21.27 -3.85 -14.19
CA ARG A 853 -20.69 -3.15 -15.34
C ARG A 853 -20.99 -1.66 -15.35
N ARG A 854 -22.18 -1.30 -14.89
CA ARG A 854 -22.66 0.08 -14.84
C ARG A 854 -23.47 0.30 -13.59
N SER A 855 -23.27 1.47 -12.99
CA SER A 855 -24.00 1.92 -11.82
C SER A 855 -24.58 3.31 -12.09
N LEU A 856 -25.90 3.42 -12.10
CA LEU A 856 -26.62 4.70 -12.16
C LEU A 856 -26.94 5.15 -10.72
N LEU A 857 -26.29 6.22 -10.29
CA LEU A 857 -26.21 6.68 -8.91
C LEU A 857 -26.61 8.17 -8.82
N THR A 858 -26.80 8.70 -7.61
CA THR A 858 -27.09 10.13 -7.39
C THR A 858 -25.96 10.86 -6.65
N LEU A 859 -25.63 12.07 -7.09
CA LEU A 859 -24.63 12.93 -6.45
C LEU A 859 -25.13 13.61 -5.16
N TRP A 860 -26.42 13.90 -5.07
CA TRP A 860 -27.05 14.59 -3.95
C TRP A 860 -28.49 14.12 -3.76
N PRO A 861 -29.17 14.48 -2.65
CA PRO A 861 -30.55 14.10 -2.41
C PRO A 861 -31.52 14.61 -3.48
N VAL A 862 -32.41 13.75 -3.94
CA VAL A 862 -33.41 14.07 -4.98
C VAL A 862 -34.84 13.97 -4.46
N ALA A 863 -35.73 14.79 -5.00
CA ALA A 863 -37.16 14.75 -4.67
C ALA A 863 -37.80 13.42 -5.11
N ASP A 864 -38.44 12.71 -4.18
CA ASP A 864 -39.04 11.36 -4.35
C ASP A 864 -39.87 11.23 -5.65
N ALA A 865 -40.81 12.14 -5.89
CA ALA A 865 -41.69 12.06 -7.06
C ALA A 865 -40.97 12.38 -8.39
N GLY A 866 -40.03 13.32 -8.39
CA GLY A 866 -39.24 13.69 -9.56
C GLY A 866 -38.29 12.55 -9.97
N ALA A 867 -37.60 11.96 -8.99
CA ALA A 867 -36.74 10.80 -9.17
C ALA A 867 -37.52 9.60 -9.77
N ALA A 868 -38.70 9.31 -9.24
CA ALA A 868 -39.55 8.24 -9.77
C ALA A 868 -39.96 8.47 -11.23
N ASN A 869 -40.40 9.69 -11.58
CA ASN A 869 -40.77 10.01 -12.96
C ASN A 869 -39.56 9.95 -13.91
N PHE A 870 -38.39 10.41 -13.45
CA PHE A 870 -37.14 10.33 -14.20
C PHE A 870 -36.74 8.88 -14.50
N MET A 871 -36.77 8.00 -13.50
CA MET A 871 -36.43 6.58 -13.68
C MET A 871 -37.40 5.84 -14.59
N ILE A 872 -38.70 6.13 -14.50
CA ILE A 872 -39.69 5.56 -15.41
C ILE A 872 -39.41 6.00 -16.86
N ALA A 873 -39.08 7.28 -17.08
CA ALA A 873 -38.73 7.78 -18.41
C ALA A 873 -37.43 7.14 -18.93
N PHE A 874 -36.41 7.00 -18.07
CA PHE A 874 -35.16 6.32 -18.40
C PHE A 874 -35.38 4.89 -18.91
N TYR A 875 -36.15 4.07 -18.19
CA TYR A 875 -36.40 2.70 -18.63
C TYR A 875 -37.26 2.63 -19.91
N ARG A 876 -38.16 3.59 -20.13
CA ARG A 876 -38.92 3.67 -21.40
C ARG A 876 -37.99 3.91 -22.58
N HIS A 877 -37.06 4.86 -22.46
CA HIS A 877 -36.05 5.09 -23.49
C HIS A 877 -35.08 3.90 -23.63
N ALA A 878 -34.69 3.25 -22.52
CA ALA A 878 -33.80 2.08 -22.56
C ALA A 878 -34.46 0.86 -23.23
N ALA A 879 -35.78 0.78 -23.24
CA ALA A 879 -36.55 -0.26 -23.93
C ALA A 879 -36.75 0.02 -25.42
N GLU A 880 -36.38 1.20 -25.92
CA GLU A 880 -36.46 1.51 -27.34
C GLU A 880 -35.48 0.66 -28.16
N PRO A 881 -35.87 0.18 -29.36
CA PRO A 881 -35.00 -0.64 -30.19
C PRO A 881 -33.68 0.07 -30.51
N GLY A 882 -32.58 -0.56 -30.09
CA GLY A 882 -31.25 -0.05 -30.38
C GLY A 882 -30.76 1.09 -29.45
N ALA A 883 -31.52 1.45 -28.42
CA ALA A 883 -31.05 2.36 -27.38
C ALA A 883 -29.97 1.71 -26.51
N THR A 884 -28.92 2.45 -26.22
CA THR A 884 -27.97 2.11 -25.16
C THR A 884 -28.42 2.73 -23.84
N PHE A 885 -27.93 2.23 -22.72
CA PHE A 885 -28.19 2.85 -21.41
C PHE A 885 -27.71 4.31 -21.37
N SER A 886 -26.57 4.60 -22.01
CA SER A 886 -26.05 5.97 -22.12
C SER A 886 -26.95 6.87 -22.98
N SER A 887 -27.42 6.39 -24.14
CA SER A 887 -28.31 7.17 -25.00
C SER A 887 -29.68 7.38 -24.35
N ALA A 888 -30.19 6.37 -23.63
CA ALA A 888 -31.44 6.46 -22.89
C ALA A 888 -31.35 7.49 -21.75
N LEU A 889 -30.26 7.48 -20.97
CA LEU A 889 -30.03 8.47 -19.92
C LEU A 889 -29.93 9.89 -20.48
N ARG A 890 -29.17 10.07 -21.57
CA ARG A 890 -29.06 11.34 -22.28
C ARG A 890 -30.44 11.83 -22.74
N GLN A 891 -31.21 10.99 -23.41
CA GLN A 891 -32.54 11.35 -23.89
C GLN A 891 -33.49 11.73 -22.74
N THR A 892 -33.42 11.00 -21.63
CA THR A 892 -34.20 11.29 -20.42
C THR A 892 -33.87 12.68 -19.87
N ARG A 893 -32.59 13.05 -19.80
CA ARG A 893 -32.16 14.39 -19.37
C ARG A 893 -32.63 15.47 -20.34
N LEU A 894 -32.53 15.23 -21.65
CA LEU A 894 -33.01 16.19 -22.65
C LEU A 894 -34.53 16.41 -22.56
N ASP A 895 -35.30 15.35 -22.34
CA ASP A 895 -36.75 15.44 -22.16
C ASP A 895 -37.13 16.08 -20.81
N ALA A 896 -36.35 15.86 -19.77
CA ALA A 896 -36.46 16.58 -18.49
C ALA A 896 -36.20 18.09 -18.67
N ILE A 897 -35.09 18.47 -19.31
CA ILE A 897 -34.75 19.87 -19.65
C ILE A 897 -35.87 20.53 -20.49
N ALA A 898 -36.52 19.77 -21.37
CA ALA A 898 -37.64 20.24 -22.18
C ALA A 898 -39.00 20.25 -21.46
N GLY A 899 -39.05 19.90 -20.17
CA GLY A 899 -40.29 19.86 -19.38
C GLY A 899 -41.23 18.70 -19.70
N LYS A 900 -40.76 17.67 -20.42
CA LYS A 900 -41.57 16.51 -20.81
C LYS A 900 -41.62 15.42 -19.74
N VAL A 901 -40.69 15.44 -18.79
CA VAL A 901 -40.69 14.55 -17.62
C VAL A 901 -41.24 15.33 -16.43
N PRO A 902 -42.45 15.00 -15.92
CA PRO A 902 -43.08 15.78 -14.86
C PRO A 902 -42.22 15.83 -13.60
N GLN A 903 -42.08 17.03 -13.01
CA GLN A 903 -41.34 17.26 -11.75
C GLN A 903 -39.85 16.88 -11.81
N ALA A 904 -39.28 16.80 -13.02
CA ALA A 904 -37.87 16.50 -13.23
C ALA A 904 -37.17 17.57 -14.09
N ASP A 905 -37.84 18.67 -14.44
CA ASP A 905 -37.29 19.81 -15.19
C ASP A 905 -36.26 20.63 -14.39
N ASP A 906 -36.31 20.51 -13.06
CA ASP A 906 -35.30 21.05 -12.15
C ASP A 906 -33.94 20.34 -12.33
N PRO A 907 -32.83 21.07 -12.58
CA PRO A 907 -31.47 20.54 -12.56
C PRO A 907 -31.12 19.72 -11.31
N GLU A 908 -31.68 20.03 -10.15
CA GLU A 908 -31.46 19.24 -8.94
C GLU A 908 -31.93 17.78 -9.09
N VAL A 909 -32.87 17.51 -10.00
CA VAL A 909 -33.36 16.15 -10.28
C VAL A 909 -32.52 15.49 -11.38
N TRP A 910 -32.49 16.04 -12.60
CA TRP A 910 -31.90 15.33 -13.75
C TRP A 910 -30.36 15.34 -13.75
N ALA A 911 -29.72 16.34 -13.15
CA ALA A 911 -28.25 16.44 -13.12
C ALA A 911 -27.63 15.58 -12.01
N SER A 912 -28.40 15.20 -11.00
CA SER A 912 -27.94 14.36 -9.89
C SER A 912 -27.60 12.94 -10.34
N PHE A 913 -28.35 12.41 -11.31
CA PHE A 913 -28.20 11.05 -11.80
C PHE A 913 -26.98 10.93 -12.70
N VAL A 914 -26.00 10.13 -12.29
CA VAL A 914 -24.74 9.88 -13.01
C VAL A 914 -24.52 8.39 -13.20
N MET A 915 -24.11 8.00 -14.40
CA MET A 915 -23.82 6.60 -14.74
C MET A 915 -22.32 6.38 -14.79
N TYR A 916 -21.79 5.58 -13.87
CA TYR A 916 -20.40 5.14 -13.88
C TYR A 916 -20.29 3.76 -14.50
N GLU A 917 -19.32 3.58 -15.40
CA GLU A 917 -19.05 2.32 -16.09
C GLU A 917 -17.67 1.76 -15.68
N GLY A 918 -17.57 0.44 -15.47
CA GLY A 918 -16.46 -0.20 -14.76
C GLY A 918 -15.88 -1.48 -15.34
#